data_AF-A0A7W8UAV1-F1
#
_entry.id   AF-A0A7W8UAV1-F1
#
_cell.length_a   1.000
_cell.length_b   1.000
_cell.length_c   1.000
_cell.angle_alpha   90.00
_cell.angle_beta   90.00
_cell.angle_gamma   90.00
#
_symmetry.space_group_name_H-M   'P 1'
#
loop_
_entity.id
_entity.type
_entity.pdbx_description
1 polymer ?
#
loop_
_entity_poly.entity_id
_entity_poly.type
_entity_poly.pdbx_seq_one_letter_code
_entity_poly.pdbx_strand_id
1 'polypeptide(L)'
;MSIADLFVLPSRFEGLPLVVLEAMSLGVPVVATRIGGTIEALGETHTYFAEPNDPSELASVIGSALADPEGRAAAGATGLRRFRQEFAAVRMAAQTSTIYQRYFAPRTDPTQEDRPMRKSRLGFIGVGGIARRHLDILASFEDVDLVAFADPDLGRADEAAMRFGARSFPSHREMLNSEALDAVYVCIPPFAHGSPEFDLIERGIPFFVEKPVSLDLAVAEDLAAEIARKNIITAVGYHWRYLDTVDEARELLANNPAQLLSGYWLDSTPPPQWWWKEETSGGQMVEQGTHLLDLARFLIGEVTEVYGRAGHKDRPDFPGLDVPTVTTANLTFQSGAVANISSTCLLNWSHRVGLHIFADKLAIELTDRDIMIDVGRGRPTRGAEGDPVWREDRDFIDAVRGAENRIRCPYSDALVTHRLAHAVVSSARTGEPVHLELPDIAKRRLSPLQVQPHSEMQPETPPGHRKIRSLGIEAPGQAYFFEYEEGPPPEGHVRLDTLYTGFSAGTELTFLKNTNPYFRSRFDGGRGVFIDNEADLHYPVAFLGYMEVARVAESRAGGFCDGQVLATTYAHKTGHTADPYHDLLVPMPSEVDPLLGIFVAQMGPIAANGILHADAEAFGAGVPCLGAGIAGRPVIVIGAGTVGLLTALFARKLGASDVVITDPSDFRRGKAEAMGLTAMTEDQAWQHAKARWHDAAMGRGADLVFQTRAGAGSLHTALKALRPQGTVIDLAFYQDGAQALRLGEEFHHNGLNIRCAQINRVPRGLATLWDRRRLALETLELLKRDGAAIREHVVTHVIPIDEGPGFLRDLIENRPDFLQIVFKVDP
;
A
#
# COMPACT_ATOMS: atom_id res chain seq x y z
N MET A 1 30.75 31.83 21.81
CA MET A 1 32.09 31.24 21.70
C MET A 1 33.13 32.16 21.06
N SER A 2 32.82 32.98 20.05
CA SER A 2 33.82 33.80 19.32
C SER A 2 34.59 34.85 20.15
N ILE A 3 34.14 35.16 21.36
CA ILE A 3 34.81 36.08 22.30
C ILE A 3 35.68 35.35 23.35
N ALA A 4 35.73 34.03 23.33
CA ALA A 4 36.49 33.24 24.31
C ALA A 4 37.93 33.03 23.87
N ASP A 5 38.88 33.16 24.81
CA ASP A 5 40.32 32.90 24.56
C ASP A 5 40.65 31.42 24.34
N LEU A 6 39.79 30.54 24.86
CA LEU A 6 39.95 29.08 24.87
C LEU A 6 38.58 28.42 25.14
N PHE A 7 38.30 27.29 24.49
CA PHE A 7 37.21 26.38 24.81
C PHE A 7 37.75 25.12 25.51
N VAL A 8 37.07 24.65 26.55
CA VAL A 8 37.51 23.47 27.33
C VAL A 8 36.41 22.41 27.32
N LEU A 9 36.75 21.17 26.89
CA LEU A 9 35.86 20.01 26.95
C LEU A 9 36.45 18.88 27.82
N PRO A 10 36.09 18.79 29.10
CA PRO A 10 36.57 17.76 30.02
C PRO A 10 35.67 16.52 30.02
N SER A 11 35.42 15.96 28.84
CA SER A 11 34.46 14.84 28.70
C SER A 11 35.11 13.49 29.02
N ARG A 12 34.31 12.51 29.43
CA ARG A 12 34.75 11.12 29.62
C ARG A 12 34.48 10.26 28.38
N PHE A 13 33.56 10.70 27.52
CA PHE A 13 33.16 9.99 26.32
C PHE A 13 32.51 10.96 25.34
N GLU A 14 32.93 10.90 24.08
CA GLU A 14 32.36 11.66 22.98
C GLU A 14 32.38 10.76 21.74
N GLY A 15 31.28 10.76 20.98
CA GLY A 15 31.25 10.17 19.63
C GLY A 15 31.92 11.12 18.64
N LEU A 16 31.19 12.13 18.20
CA LEU A 16 31.76 13.30 17.50
C LEU A 16 31.33 14.56 18.26
N PRO A 17 32.23 15.23 19.00
CA PRO A 17 31.86 16.33 19.88
C PRO A 17 31.50 17.58 19.06
N LEU A 18 30.20 17.81 18.83
CA LEU A 18 29.71 18.95 18.04
C LEU A 18 30.18 20.30 18.59
N VAL A 19 30.25 20.44 19.91
CA VAL A 19 30.74 21.66 20.58
C VAL A 19 32.22 21.95 20.32
N VAL A 20 33.03 20.92 20.06
CA VAL A 20 34.43 21.08 19.62
C VAL A 20 34.48 21.53 18.16
N LEU A 21 33.64 20.95 17.30
CA LEU A 21 33.53 21.37 15.90
C LEU A 21 33.04 22.82 15.78
N GLU A 22 32.11 23.25 16.64
CA GLU A 22 31.65 24.63 16.73
C GLU A 22 32.80 25.58 17.12
N ALA A 23 33.57 25.23 18.15
CA ALA A 23 34.74 26.01 18.56
C ALA A 23 35.78 26.09 17.43
N MET A 24 36.08 24.97 16.77
CA MET A 24 36.98 24.93 15.61
C MET A 24 36.47 25.78 14.44
N SER A 25 35.17 25.77 14.15
CA SER A 25 34.54 26.56 13.07
C SER A 25 34.70 28.06 13.27
N LEU A 26 34.86 28.49 14.53
CA LEU A 26 35.07 29.88 14.94
C LEU A 26 36.56 30.22 15.11
N GLY A 27 37.47 29.26 14.91
CA GLY A 27 38.91 29.43 15.16
C GLY A 27 39.27 29.56 16.64
N VAL A 28 38.37 29.15 17.53
CA VAL A 28 38.60 29.16 18.97
C VAL A 28 39.50 27.97 19.34
N PRO A 29 40.62 28.18 20.05
CA PRO A 29 41.48 27.09 20.49
C PRO A 29 40.73 26.15 21.44
N VAL A 30 41.00 24.84 21.35
CA VAL A 30 40.31 23.82 22.16
C VAL A 30 41.30 23.13 23.09
N VAL A 31 40.97 23.02 24.37
CA VAL A 31 41.57 22.07 25.32
C VAL A 31 40.54 20.97 25.54
N ALA A 32 40.93 19.72 25.38
CA ALA A 32 40.00 18.60 25.55
C ALA A 32 40.67 17.44 26.28
N THR A 33 39.87 16.56 26.87
CA THR A 33 40.37 15.26 27.31
C THR A 33 40.72 14.38 26.10
N ARG A 34 41.74 13.53 26.24
CA ARG A 34 42.21 12.60 25.19
C ARG A 34 41.29 11.37 25.11
N ILE A 35 40.17 11.50 24.39
CA ILE A 35 39.17 10.43 24.21
C ILE A 35 38.82 10.28 22.73
N GLY A 36 38.25 9.13 22.33
CA GLY A 36 38.03 8.77 20.92
C GLY A 36 37.49 9.92 20.05
N GLY A 37 36.34 10.50 20.41
CA GLY A 37 35.73 11.56 19.61
C GLY A 37 36.50 12.89 19.58
N THR A 38 37.24 13.25 20.62
CA THR A 38 38.04 14.47 20.63
C THR A 38 39.34 14.30 19.85
N ILE A 39 39.92 13.09 19.85
CA ILE A 39 41.04 12.71 19.00
C ILE A 39 40.61 12.72 17.53
N GLU A 40 39.44 12.18 17.20
CA GLU A 40 38.89 12.20 15.86
C GLU A 40 38.68 13.64 15.35
N ALA A 41 38.09 14.51 16.18
CA ALA A 41 37.82 15.90 15.84
C ALA A 41 39.09 16.75 15.73
N LEU A 42 39.99 16.70 16.72
CA LEU A 42 41.15 17.60 16.82
C LEU A 42 42.42 17.05 16.15
N GLY A 43 42.48 15.73 15.94
CA GLY A 43 43.66 14.99 15.46
C GLY A 43 44.58 14.53 16.59
N GLU A 44 45.27 13.41 16.39
CA GLU A 44 46.15 12.78 17.39
C GLU A 44 47.30 13.69 17.87
N THR A 45 47.73 14.63 17.03
CA THR A 45 48.85 15.53 17.31
C THR A 45 48.42 16.86 17.94
N HIS A 46 47.16 17.01 18.32
CA HIS A 46 46.67 18.25 18.94
C HIS A 46 47.35 18.52 20.28
N THR A 47 47.83 19.75 20.46
CA THR A 47 48.76 20.12 21.55
C THR A 47 48.10 20.17 22.93
N TYR A 48 46.79 20.40 22.99
CA TYR A 48 46.08 20.71 24.23
C TYR A 48 45.15 19.57 24.67
N PHE A 49 45.71 18.38 24.78
CA PHE A 49 45.05 17.23 25.39
C PHE A 49 45.44 17.06 26.86
N ALA A 50 44.47 16.69 27.69
CA ALA A 50 44.67 16.19 29.05
C ALA A 50 44.17 14.74 29.16
N GLU A 51 44.70 13.93 30.06
CA GLU A 51 44.20 12.57 30.26
C GLU A 51 42.81 12.57 30.91
N PRO A 52 41.91 11.66 30.49
CA PRO A 52 40.59 11.54 31.08
C PRO A 52 40.69 11.18 32.57
N ASN A 53 39.86 11.82 33.41
CA ASN A 53 39.86 11.64 34.87
C ASN A 53 41.10 12.16 35.62
N ASP A 54 41.90 13.03 35.01
CA ASP A 54 42.97 13.77 35.71
C ASP A 54 42.67 15.29 35.75
N PRO A 55 42.00 15.79 36.82
CA PRO A 55 41.73 17.21 36.98
C PRO A 55 42.99 18.07 37.13
N SER A 56 44.08 17.52 37.66
CA SER A 56 45.33 18.25 37.88
C SER A 56 46.05 18.49 36.56
N GLU A 57 46.09 17.48 35.70
CA GLU A 57 46.64 17.62 34.36
C GLU A 57 45.79 18.54 33.49
N LEU A 58 44.46 18.41 33.53
CA LEU A 58 43.55 19.32 32.82
C LEU A 58 43.81 20.79 33.22
N ALA A 59 43.95 21.08 34.52
CA ALA A 59 44.27 22.41 34.99
C ALA A 59 45.65 22.91 34.49
N SER A 60 46.65 22.03 34.43
CA SER A 60 47.98 22.34 33.90
C SER A 60 47.94 22.65 32.40
N VAL A 61 47.19 21.88 31.61
CA VAL A 61 47.03 22.08 30.16
C VAL A 61 46.28 23.38 29.86
N ILE A 62 45.23 23.69 30.63
CA ILE A 62 44.53 24.99 30.54
C ILE A 62 45.49 26.14 30.85
N GLY A 63 46.26 26.04 31.93
CA GLY A 63 47.25 27.06 32.31
C GLY A 63 48.32 27.28 31.25
N SER A 64 48.84 26.19 30.68
CA SER A 64 49.85 26.22 29.62
C SER A 64 49.30 26.84 28.33
N ALA A 65 48.07 26.50 27.94
CA ALA A 65 47.39 27.13 26.83
C ALA A 65 47.22 28.63 27.09
N LEU A 66 46.76 29.06 28.26
CA LEU A 66 46.56 30.48 28.60
C LEU A 66 47.87 31.30 28.68
N ALA A 67 49.00 30.65 28.98
CA ALA A 67 50.31 31.30 29.03
C ALA A 67 50.98 31.51 27.66
N ASP A 68 50.47 30.86 26.60
CA ASP A 68 51.06 30.89 25.25
C ASP A 68 50.07 31.44 24.19
N PRO A 69 49.99 32.77 24.01
CA PRO A 69 49.10 33.38 23.02
C PRO A 69 49.38 32.96 21.58
N GLU A 70 50.65 32.75 21.21
CA GLU A 70 51.04 32.35 19.85
C GLU A 70 50.63 30.89 19.58
N GLY A 71 50.88 29.98 20.52
CA GLY A 71 50.43 28.59 20.44
C GLY A 71 48.91 28.46 20.40
N ARG A 72 48.17 29.27 21.17
CA ARG A 72 46.70 29.32 21.08
C ARG A 72 46.24 29.74 19.69
N ALA A 73 46.76 30.84 19.16
CA ALA A 73 46.40 31.30 17.82
C ALA A 73 46.71 30.25 16.74
N ALA A 74 47.85 29.57 16.86
CA ALA A 74 48.23 28.47 15.97
C ALA A 74 47.28 27.26 16.08
N ALA A 75 46.88 26.88 17.29
CA ALA A 75 45.93 25.79 17.54
C ALA A 75 44.53 26.12 17.01
N GLY A 76 44.03 27.34 17.24
CA GLY A 76 42.77 27.82 16.69
C GLY A 76 42.75 27.86 15.16
N ALA A 77 43.83 28.35 14.54
CA ALA A 77 43.98 28.34 13.08
C ALA A 77 44.06 26.91 12.51
N THR A 78 44.70 25.99 13.23
CA THR A 78 44.78 24.57 12.86
C THR A 78 43.41 23.90 12.95
N GLY A 79 42.68 24.13 14.05
CA GLY A 79 41.31 23.65 14.23
C GLY A 79 40.37 24.16 13.13
N LEU A 80 40.45 25.46 12.78
CA LEU A 80 39.65 26.03 11.69
C LEU A 80 39.96 25.43 10.33
N ARG A 81 41.26 25.21 10.02
CA ARG A 81 41.65 24.53 8.78
C ARG A 81 41.10 23.12 8.73
N ARG A 82 41.27 22.35 9.80
CA ARG A 82 40.75 20.97 9.91
C ARG A 82 39.23 20.92 9.81
N PHE A 83 38.50 21.82 10.48
CA PHE A 83 37.05 21.92 10.34
C PHE A 83 36.62 22.16 8.89
N ARG A 84 37.22 23.15 8.21
CA ARG A 84 36.91 23.42 6.80
C ARG A 84 37.28 22.26 5.88
N GLN A 85 38.36 21.56 6.19
CA GLN A 85 38.86 20.46 5.40
C GLN A 85 38.10 19.16 5.64
N GLU A 86 37.55 18.88 6.81
CA GLU A 86 37.02 17.55 7.15
C GLU A 86 35.57 17.58 7.62
N PHE A 87 35.13 18.65 8.29
CA PHE A 87 33.86 18.69 9.03
C PHE A 87 32.88 19.77 8.55
N ALA A 88 33.18 20.49 7.48
CA ALA A 88 32.26 21.47 6.91
C ALA A 88 31.02 20.77 6.34
N ALA A 89 29.82 21.29 6.66
CA ALA A 89 28.55 20.68 6.27
C ALA A 89 28.45 20.39 4.76
N VAL A 90 28.91 21.30 3.90
CA VAL A 90 28.92 21.12 2.44
C VAL A 90 29.80 19.95 2.01
N ARG A 91 30.96 19.77 2.64
CA ARG A 91 31.86 18.65 2.35
C ARG A 91 31.26 17.34 2.87
N MET A 92 30.80 17.31 4.11
CA MET A 92 30.19 16.11 4.69
C MET A 92 28.98 15.67 3.85
N ALA A 93 28.15 16.63 3.40
CA ALA A 93 27.06 16.37 2.47
C ALA A 93 27.56 15.82 1.12
N ALA A 94 28.62 16.39 0.54
CA ALA A 94 29.21 15.90 -0.71
C ALA A 94 29.84 14.51 -0.57
N GLN A 95 30.51 14.20 0.54
CA GLN A 95 31.11 12.89 0.81
C GLN A 95 30.03 11.83 1.05
N THR A 96 29.01 12.17 1.85
CA THR A 96 27.81 11.32 2.04
C THR A 96 27.10 11.11 0.70
N SER A 97 26.93 12.16 -0.11
CA SER A 97 26.38 12.05 -1.46
C SER A 97 27.24 11.18 -2.37
N THR A 98 28.57 11.23 -2.25
CA THR A 98 29.48 10.35 -3.01
C THR A 98 29.32 8.88 -2.59
N ILE A 99 29.08 8.60 -1.31
CA ILE A 99 28.76 7.24 -0.82
C ILE A 99 27.43 6.79 -1.43
N TYR A 100 26.39 7.62 -1.35
CA TYR A 100 25.11 7.31 -1.98
C TYR A 100 25.26 7.13 -3.49
N GLN A 101 25.99 7.99 -4.19
CA GLN A 101 26.32 7.84 -5.61
C GLN A 101 27.15 6.58 -5.89
N ARG A 102 27.91 6.05 -4.92
CA ARG A 102 28.63 4.78 -5.09
C ARG A 102 27.73 3.55 -4.95
N TYR A 103 26.56 3.71 -4.34
CA TYR A 103 25.52 2.69 -4.22
C TYR A 103 24.35 2.91 -5.21
N PHE A 104 24.18 4.12 -5.74
CA PHE A 104 23.21 4.48 -6.79
C PHE A 104 23.82 4.55 -8.19
N ALA A 105 25.14 4.68 -8.33
CA ALA A 105 25.82 4.38 -9.59
C ALA A 105 25.93 2.86 -9.69
N PRO A 106 25.53 2.26 -10.83
CA PRO A 106 25.51 0.82 -10.99
C PRO A 106 26.93 0.28 -10.84
N ARG A 107 27.21 -0.39 -9.70
CA ARG A 107 28.40 -1.22 -9.58
C ARG A 107 28.09 -2.57 -10.22
N THR A 108 28.50 -2.69 -11.46
CA THR A 108 29.00 -3.94 -12.01
C THR A 108 30.22 -4.37 -11.17
N ASP A 109 30.10 -5.45 -10.38
CA ASP A 109 31.25 -6.25 -9.94
C ASP A 109 30.82 -7.74 -9.79
N PRO A 110 31.62 -8.72 -10.25
CA PRO A 110 31.15 -9.88 -11.01
C PRO A 110 31.23 -11.23 -10.27
N THR A 111 30.54 -11.40 -9.14
CA THR A 111 30.58 -12.71 -8.45
C THR A 111 29.26 -13.22 -7.87
N GLN A 112 28.12 -12.60 -8.20
CA GLN A 112 26.83 -13.17 -7.83
C GLN A 112 25.70 -12.76 -8.78
N GLU A 113 25.89 -12.86 -10.09
CA GLU A 113 24.78 -12.73 -11.05
C GLU A 113 25.25 -13.25 -12.41
N ASP A 114 24.84 -14.47 -12.76
CA ASP A 114 24.83 -14.92 -14.16
C ASP A 114 23.69 -15.93 -14.37
N ARG A 115 22.48 -15.44 -14.12
CA ARG A 115 21.46 -15.50 -15.17
C ARG A 115 20.95 -14.08 -15.35
N PRO A 116 21.30 -13.38 -16.45
CA PRO A 116 20.75 -12.05 -16.70
C PRO A 116 19.22 -12.13 -16.69
N MET A 117 18.55 -11.21 -16.01
CA MET A 117 17.11 -11.04 -16.20
C MET A 117 16.87 -10.76 -17.69
N ARG A 118 16.35 -11.75 -18.41
CA ARG A 118 16.06 -11.61 -19.83
C ARG A 118 14.95 -10.56 -19.99
N LYS A 119 15.31 -9.41 -20.54
CA LYS A 119 14.36 -8.37 -20.94
C LYS A 119 13.51 -8.86 -22.11
N SER A 120 12.23 -8.49 -22.12
CA SER A 120 11.34 -8.78 -23.23
C SER A 120 11.67 -7.87 -24.41
N ARG A 121 12.07 -8.47 -25.53
CA ARG A 121 12.47 -7.77 -26.75
C ARG A 121 11.25 -7.41 -27.58
N LEU A 122 10.92 -6.13 -27.66
CA LEU A 122 9.72 -5.66 -28.35
C LEU A 122 10.05 -5.04 -29.70
N GLY A 123 9.17 -5.28 -30.68
CA GLY A 123 9.16 -4.54 -31.94
C GLY A 123 7.84 -3.81 -32.17
N PHE A 124 7.86 -2.78 -33.01
CA PHE A 124 6.66 -2.05 -33.43
C PHE A 124 6.47 -2.11 -34.93
N ILE A 125 5.23 -2.29 -35.35
CA ILE A 125 4.77 -2.15 -36.73
C ILE A 125 3.83 -0.94 -36.75
N GLY A 126 4.27 0.13 -37.39
CA GLY A 126 3.67 1.47 -37.32
C GLY A 126 4.15 2.24 -36.10
N VAL A 127 4.87 3.35 -36.31
CA VAL A 127 5.35 4.24 -35.22
C VAL A 127 4.71 5.63 -35.30
N GLY A 128 3.40 5.63 -35.56
CA GLY A 128 2.56 6.82 -35.63
C GLY A 128 2.23 7.45 -34.26
N GLY A 129 1.21 8.30 -34.23
CA GLY A 129 0.86 9.07 -33.02
C GLY A 129 0.57 8.21 -31.78
N ILE A 130 -0.25 7.16 -31.92
CA ILE A 130 -0.59 6.27 -30.80
C ILE A 130 0.61 5.44 -30.32
N ALA A 131 1.43 4.97 -31.26
CA ALA A 131 2.63 4.20 -30.95
C ALA A 131 3.60 4.97 -30.04
N ARG A 132 3.72 6.30 -30.21
CA ARG A 132 4.58 7.13 -29.33
C ARG A 132 4.16 7.04 -27.87
N ARG A 133 2.86 6.96 -27.57
CA ARG A 133 2.36 6.84 -26.20
C ARG A 133 2.82 5.52 -25.57
N HIS A 134 2.64 4.41 -26.28
CA HIS A 134 3.13 3.10 -25.83
C HIS A 134 4.66 3.08 -25.70
N LEU A 135 5.39 3.62 -26.68
CA LEU A 135 6.85 3.68 -26.64
C LEU A 135 7.37 4.44 -25.41
N ASP A 136 6.76 5.58 -25.07
CA ASP A 136 7.12 6.38 -23.89
C ASP A 136 6.88 5.63 -22.58
N ILE A 137 5.77 4.89 -22.50
CA ILE A 137 5.41 4.05 -21.35
C ILE A 137 6.36 2.86 -21.24
N LEU A 138 6.52 2.08 -22.31
CA LEU A 138 7.33 0.87 -22.34
C LEU A 138 8.81 1.15 -22.13
N ALA A 139 9.30 2.31 -22.53
CA ALA A 139 10.68 2.74 -22.24
C ALA A 139 10.93 2.94 -20.73
N SER A 140 9.88 3.10 -19.92
CA SER A 140 9.98 3.15 -18.45
C SER A 140 10.04 1.78 -17.79
N PHE A 141 9.79 0.68 -18.52
CA PHE A 141 9.80 -0.67 -17.98
C PHE A 141 11.22 -1.24 -18.00
N GLU A 142 11.77 -1.54 -16.81
CA GLU A 142 13.14 -2.06 -16.68
C GLU A 142 13.32 -3.46 -17.32
N ASP A 143 12.23 -4.22 -17.41
CA ASP A 143 12.15 -5.58 -17.95
C ASP A 143 11.82 -5.63 -19.46
N VAL A 144 11.81 -4.48 -20.15
CA VAL A 144 11.55 -4.33 -21.58
C VAL A 144 12.79 -3.79 -22.31
N ASP A 145 12.97 -4.24 -23.56
CA ASP A 145 13.94 -3.70 -24.50
C ASP A 145 13.23 -3.39 -25.84
N LEU A 146 13.32 -2.14 -26.30
CA LEU A 146 12.72 -1.70 -27.57
C LEU A 146 13.74 -1.92 -28.69
N VAL A 147 13.55 -2.96 -29.49
CA VAL A 147 14.59 -3.49 -30.37
C VAL A 147 14.44 -3.03 -31.82
N ALA A 148 13.20 -2.92 -32.30
CA ALA A 148 12.95 -2.83 -33.73
C ALA A 148 11.68 -2.05 -34.08
N PHE A 149 11.75 -1.16 -35.06
CA PHE A 149 10.61 -0.37 -35.52
C PHE A 149 10.45 -0.46 -37.03
N ALA A 150 9.27 -0.85 -37.49
CA ALA A 150 8.93 -0.94 -38.91
C ALA A 150 7.84 0.08 -39.28
N ASP A 151 8.09 0.91 -40.28
CA ASP A 151 7.11 1.85 -40.83
C ASP A 151 7.37 2.02 -42.33
N PRO A 152 6.32 2.06 -43.19
CA PRO A 152 6.49 2.37 -44.62
C PRO A 152 7.15 3.75 -44.85
N ASP A 153 6.98 4.68 -43.91
CA ASP A 153 7.75 5.91 -43.84
C ASP A 153 9.00 5.66 -43.00
N LEU A 154 10.08 5.26 -43.67
CA LEU A 154 11.35 4.93 -43.00
C LEU A 154 11.88 6.09 -42.13
N GLY A 155 11.58 7.34 -42.48
CA GLY A 155 11.98 8.50 -41.69
C GLY A 155 11.37 8.50 -40.28
N ARG A 156 10.11 8.06 -40.13
CA ARG A 156 9.47 7.90 -38.81
C ARG A 156 10.10 6.76 -38.01
N ALA A 157 10.41 5.65 -38.67
CA ALA A 157 11.09 4.53 -38.04
C ALA A 157 12.51 4.91 -37.57
N ASP A 158 13.26 5.66 -38.39
CA ASP A 158 14.60 6.17 -38.05
C ASP A 158 14.57 7.13 -36.85
N GLU A 159 13.59 8.04 -36.80
CA GLU A 159 13.41 8.97 -35.68
C GLU A 159 13.15 8.22 -34.36
N ALA A 160 12.23 7.26 -34.38
CA ALA A 160 11.94 6.41 -33.22
C ALA A 160 13.17 5.58 -32.82
N ALA A 161 13.85 4.97 -33.80
CA ALA A 161 15.02 4.12 -33.58
C ALA A 161 16.17 4.89 -32.92
N MET A 162 16.43 6.11 -33.40
CA MET A 162 17.42 7.01 -32.82
C MET A 162 17.10 7.38 -31.37
N ARG A 163 15.81 7.61 -31.07
CA ARG A 163 15.36 7.97 -29.72
C ARG A 163 15.54 6.85 -28.70
N PHE A 164 15.28 5.60 -29.10
CA PHE A 164 15.25 4.45 -28.17
C PHE A 164 16.44 3.48 -28.32
N GLY A 165 17.38 3.76 -29.23
CA GLY A 165 18.53 2.87 -29.48
C GLY A 165 18.17 1.58 -30.22
N ALA A 166 17.09 1.60 -31.00
CA ALA A 166 16.55 0.46 -31.73
C ALA A 166 17.03 0.44 -33.20
N ARG A 167 16.59 -0.56 -33.99
CA ARG A 167 16.80 -0.59 -35.45
C ARG A 167 15.51 -0.25 -36.19
N SER A 168 15.62 0.52 -37.26
CA SER A 168 14.53 0.87 -38.16
C SER A 168 14.48 -0.06 -39.37
N PHE A 169 13.27 -0.33 -39.86
CA PHE A 169 13.02 -1.18 -41.02
C PHE A 169 11.94 -0.58 -41.93
N PRO A 170 12.07 -0.70 -43.26
CA PRO A 170 11.07 -0.19 -44.20
C PRO A 170 9.84 -1.09 -44.32
N SER A 171 9.88 -2.31 -43.78
CA SER A 171 8.77 -3.26 -43.77
C SER A 171 8.80 -4.16 -42.55
N HIS A 172 7.62 -4.61 -42.09
CA HIS A 172 7.52 -5.54 -40.95
C HIS A 172 8.16 -6.90 -41.27
N ARG A 173 8.13 -7.34 -42.53
CA ARG A 173 8.76 -8.60 -42.94
C ARG A 173 10.27 -8.56 -42.79
N GLU A 174 10.90 -7.46 -43.20
CA GLU A 174 12.35 -7.27 -43.02
C GLU A 174 12.72 -7.23 -41.53
N MET A 175 11.90 -6.53 -40.72
CA MET A 175 12.06 -6.52 -39.27
C MET A 175 11.99 -7.93 -38.68
N LEU A 176 10.93 -8.68 -38.96
CA LEU A 176 10.72 -10.03 -38.43
C LEU A 176 11.76 -11.04 -38.95
N ASN A 177 12.33 -10.83 -40.13
CA ASN A 177 13.44 -11.65 -40.66
C ASN A 177 14.78 -11.34 -40.01
N SER A 178 14.97 -10.12 -39.52
CA SER A 178 16.26 -9.63 -39.02
C SER A 178 16.38 -9.72 -37.49
N GLU A 179 15.27 -9.58 -36.78
CA GLU A 179 15.25 -9.52 -35.31
C GLU A 179 14.47 -10.67 -34.68
N ALA A 180 15.03 -11.23 -33.62
CA ALA A 180 14.29 -12.08 -32.69
C ALA A 180 13.56 -11.19 -31.68
N LEU A 181 12.22 -11.23 -31.71
CA LEU A 181 11.32 -10.43 -30.88
C LEU A 181 10.47 -11.36 -30.01
N ASP A 182 10.29 -11.00 -28.74
CA ASP A 182 9.43 -11.73 -27.79
C ASP A 182 7.96 -11.30 -27.91
N ALA A 183 7.70 -10.05 -28.33
CA ALA A 183 6.37 -9.58 -28.68
C ALA A 183 6.41 -8.37 -29.62
N VAL A 184 5.29 -8.08 -30.28
CA VAL A 184 5.17 -6.96 -31.23
C VAL A 184 3.94 -6.09 -30.96
N TYR A 185 4.09 -4.78 -31.07
CA TYR A 185 3.00 -3.81 -31.07
C TYR A 185 2.62 -3.46 -32.51
N VAL A 186 1.35 -3.64 -32.85
CA VAL A 186 0.77 -3.34 -34.16
C VAL A 186 -0.09 -2.08 -34.05
N CYS A 187 0.49 -0.95 -34.43
CA CYS A 187 -0.08 0.39 -34.31
C CYS A 187 -0.24 1.03 -35.71
N ILE A 188 -0.97 0.35 -36.58
CA ILE A 188 -1.18 0.72 -37.98
C ILE A 188 -2.60 1.25 -38.23
N PRO A 189 -2.84 1.95 -39.36
CA PRO A 189 -4.19 2.36 -39.73
C PRO A 189 -5.13 1.17 -40.00
N PRO A 190 -6.46 1.36 -39.86
CA PRO A 190 -7.45 0.28 -40.00
C PRO A 190 -7.33 -0.57 -41.27
N PHE A 191 -7.05 0.05 -42.42
CA PHE A 191 -6.95 -0.64 -43.72
C PHE A 191 -5.69 -1.50 -43.88
N ALA A 192 -4.72 -1.37 -42.97
CA ALA A 192 -3.42 -2.04 -43.06
C ALA A 192 -3.33 -3.32 -42.22
N HIS A 193 -4.32 -3.59 -41.36
CA HIS A 193 -4.43 -4.84 -40.61
C HIS A 193 -4.63 -6.04 -41.54
N GLY A 194 -4.28 -7.24 -41.06
CA GLY A 194 -4.33 -8.49 -41.79
C GLY A 194 -2.94 -9.05 -41.99
N SER A 195 -2.18 -8.50 -42.94
CA SER A 195 -0.88 -9.07 -43.34
C SER A 195 0.17 -9.06 -42.22
N PRO A 196 0.37 -7.97 -41.44
CA PRO A 196 1.32 -7.97 -40.33
C PRO A 196 0.99 -9.02 -39.26
N GLU A 197 -0.28 -9.14 -38.90
CA GLU A 197 -0.77 -10.06 -37.88
C GLU A 197 -0.67 -11.52 -38.34
N PHE A 198 -1.02 -11.84 -39.58
CA PHE A 198 -0.81 -13.19 -40.12
C PHE A 198 0.66 -13.60 -40.09
N ASP A 199 1.58 -12.69 -40.43
CA ASP A 199 3.02 -12.97 -40.39
C ASP A 199 3.52 -13.20 -38.94
N LEU A 200 2.97 -12.47 -37.96
CA LEU A 200 3.24 -12.68 -36.52
C LEU A 200 2.68 -14.01 -36.02
N ILE A 201 1.44 -14.34 -36.42
CA ILE A 201 0.77 -15.59 -36.09
C ILE A 201 1.52 -16.77 -36.69
N GLU A 202 2.00 -16.66 -37.93
CA GLU A 202 2.81 -17.68 -38.59
C GLU A 202 4.01 -18.06 -37.72
N ARG A 203 4.68 -17.06 -37.16
CA ARG A 203 5.89 -17.15 -36.32
C ARG A 203 5.62 -17.45 -34.85
N GLY A 204 4.36 -17.42 -34.41
CA GLY A 204 3.99 -17.64 -33.01
C GLY A 204 4.40 -16.50 -32.08
N ILE A 205 4.53 -15.28 -32.59
CA ILE A 205 4.95 -14.11 -31.81
C ILE A 205 3.71 -13.48 -31.16
N PRO A 206 3.65 -13.33 -29.82
CA PRO A 206 2.62 -12.55 -29.14
C PRO A 206 2.55 -11.11 -29.63
N PHE A 207 1.35 -10.54 -29.70
CA PHE A 207 1.22 -9.15 -30.16
C PHE A 207 0.09 -8.36 -29.52
N PHE A 208 0.37 -7.08 -29.33
CA PHE A 208 -0.61 -6.06 -29.00
C PHE A 208 -1.09 -5.41 -30.30
N VAL A 209 -2.39 -5.17 -30.44
CA VAL A 209 -2.95 -4.52 -31.64
C VAL A 209 -3.84 -3.36 -31.24
N GLU A 210 -3.60 -2.20 -31.85
CA GLU A 210 -4.48 -1.05 -31.67
C GLU A 210 -5.83 -1.27 -32.35
N LYS A 211 -6.86 -0.63 -31.78
CA LYS A 211 -8.22 -0.73 -32.31
C LYS A 211 -8.42 0.25 -33.48
N PRO A 212 -9.32 -0.06 -34.43
CA PRO A 212 -10.08 -1.30 -34.60
C PRO A 212 -9.21 -2.43 -35.17
N VAL A 213 -9.52 -3.68 -34.84
CA VAL A 213 -8.72 -4.86 -35.22
C VAL A 213 -8.62 -5.12 -36.73
N SER A 214 -9.50 -4.55 -37.53
CA SER A 214 -9.51 -4.59 -39.00
C SER A 214 -10.54 -3.58 -39.54
N LEU A 215 -10.59 -3.40 -40.86
CA LEU A 215 -11.78 -2.88 -41.57
C LEU A 215 -12.62 -3.98 -42.21
N ASP A 216 -12.02 -5.12 -42.51
CA ASP A 216 -12.69 -6.27 -43.08
C ASP A 216 -13.00 -7.26 -41.97
N LEU A 217 -14.29 -7.51 -41.76
CA LEU A 217 -14.77 -8.43 -40.75
C LEU A 217 -14.30 -9.86 -41.02
N ALA A 218 -14.23 -10.30 -42.28
CA ALA A 218 -13.77 -11.64 -42.61
C ALA A 218 -12.29 -11.83 -42.25
N VAL A 219 -11.46 -10.82 -42.52
CA VAL A 219 -10.05 -10.82 -42.10
C VAL A 219 -9.92 -10.88 -40.58
N ALA A 220 -10.74 -10.12 -39.84
CA ALA A 220 -10.73 -10.17 -38.39
C ALA A 220 -11.16 -11.55 -37.84
N GLU A 221 -12.13 -12.20 -38.47
CA GLU A 221 -12.58 -13.56 -38.11
C GLU A 221 -11.50 -14.61 -38.38
N ASP A 222 -10.84 -14.54 -39.54
CA ASP A 222 -9.73 -15.42 -39.89
C ASP A 222 -8.55 -15.25 -38.93
N LEU A 223 -8.20 -14.01 -38.59
CA LEU A 223 -7.16 -13.71 -37.59
C LEU A 223 -7.53 -14.29 -36.22
N ALA A 224 -8.75 -14.07 -35.73
CA ALA A 224 -9.20 -14.61 -34.45
C ALA A 224 -9.15 -16.14 -34.42
N ALA A 225 -9.56 -16.80 -35.50
CA ALA A 225 -9.51 -18.25 -35.63
C ALA A 225 -8.07 -18.77 -35.57
N GLU A 226 -7.14 -18.14 -36.29
CA GLU A 226 -5.73 -18.53 -36.31
C GLU A 226 -5.01 -18.23 -34.98
N ILE A 227 -5.30 -17.10 -34.33
CA ILE A 227 -4.81 -16.78 -32.98
C ILE A 227 -5.24 -17.86 -31.99
N ALA A 228 -6.53 -18.23 -31.99
CA ALA A 228 -7.07 -19.26 -31.12
C ALA A 228 -6.44 -20.63 -31.41
N ARG A 229 -6.32 -20.99 -32.69
CA ARG A 229 -5.73 -22.27 -33.13
C ARG A 229 -4.27 -22.42 -32.69
N LYS A 230 -3.51 -21.33 -32.68
CA LYS A 230 -2.09 -21.32 -32.26
C LYS A 230 -1.88 -20.93 -30.79
N ASN A 231 -2.94 -20.58 -30.06
CA ASN A 231 -2.90 -20.12 -28.68
C ASN A 231 -1.92 -18.95 -28.46
N ILE A 232 -1.99 -17.94 -29.33
CA ILE A 232 -1.11 -16.76 -29.27
C ILE A 232 -1.69 -15.73 -28.30
N ILE A 233 -0.84 -15.22 -27.41
CA ILE A 233 -1.21 -14.15 -26.48
C ILE A 233 -1.40 -12.86 -27.29
N THR A 234 -2.60 -12.29 -27.18
CA THR A 234 -2.97 -11.03 -27.84
C THR A 234 -3.71 -10.11 -26.90
N ALA A 235 -3.47 -8.81 -27.04
CA ALA A 235 -4.21 -7.74 -26.37
C ALA A 235 -4.64 -6.70 -27.41
N VAL A 236 -5.80 -6.10 -27.21
CA VAL A 236 -6.34 -5.04 -28.07
C VAL A 236 -6.50 -3.75 -27.29
N GLY A 237 -6.13 -2.61 -27.90
CA GLY A 237 -6.05 -1.25 -27.32
C GLY A 237 -7.36 -0.59 -26.86
N TYR A 238 -8.22 -1.35 -26.17
CA TYR A 238 -9.40 -0.83 -25.48
C TYR A 238 -9.06 -0.34 -24.07
N HIS A 239 -8.11 0.59 -23.99
CA HIS A 239 -7.53 1.08 -22.74
C HIS A 239 -8.57 1.60 -21.71
N TRP A 240 -9.75 2.07 -22.14
CA TRP A 240 -10.81 2.48 -21.22
C TRP A 240 -11.24 1.36 -20.27
N ARG A 241 -11.15 0.09 -20.67
CA ARG A 241 -11.41 -1.05 -19.78
C ARG A 241 -10.48 -1.08 -18.57
N TYR A 242 -9.34 -0.39 -18.59
CA TYR A 242 -8.35 -0.34 -17.51
C TYR A 242 -8.47 0.90 -16.62
N LEU A 243 -9.45 1.78 -16.90
CA LEU A 243 -9.81 2.89 -16.01
C LEU A 243 -10.42 2.31 -14.72
N ASP A 244 -9.94 2.79 -13.59
CA ASP A 244 -10.48 2.47 -12.27
C ASP A 244 -11.95 2.92 -12.11
N THR A 245 -12.34 3.99 -12.80
CA THR A 245 -13.75 4.44 -12.90
C THR A 245 -14.65 3.42 -13.59
N VAL A 246 -14.12 2.66 -14.56
CA VAL A 246 -14.86 1.58 -15.21
C VAL A 246 -15.02 0.38 -14.27
N ASP A 247 -14.02 0.08 -13.45
CA ASP A 247 -14.12 -0.95 -12.41
C ASP A 247 -15.19 -0.61 -11.37
N GLU A 248 -15.22 0.63 -10.89
CA GLU A 248 -16.26 1.13 -9.99
C GLU A 248 -17.66 1.02 -10.60
N ALA A 249 -17.81 1.41 -11.88
CA ALA A 249 -19.09 1.27 -12.58
C ALA A 249 -19.53 -0.20 -12.69
N ARG A 250 -18.59 -1.13 -12.96
CA ARG A 250 -18.88 -2.58 -13.00
C ARG A 250 -19.37 -3.10 -11.66
N GLU A 251 -18.72 -2.69 -10.57
CA GLU A 251 -19.09 -3.12 -9.21
C GLU A 251 -20.50 -2.67 -8.84
N LEU A 252 -20.84 -1.41 -9.15
CA LEU A 252 -22.19 -0.86 -8.90
C LEU A 252 -23.27 -1.60 -9.71
N LEU A 253 -22.95 -1.92 -10.97
CA LEU A 253 -23.90 -2.58 -11.88
C LEU A 253 -24.01 -4.11 -11.64
N ALA A 254 -23.06 -4.72 -10.92
CA ALA A 254 -23.08 -6.16 -10.65
C ALA A 254 -24.32 -6.62 -9.87
N ASN A 255 -24.77 -5.82 -8.89
CA ASN A 255 -25.95 -6.10 -8.06
C ASN A 255 -27.16 -5.23 -8.41
N ASN A 256 -27.01 -4.27 -9.32
CA ASN A 256 -28.08 -3.40 -9.81
C ASN A 256 -27.92 -3.20 -11.33
N PRO A 257 -28.31 -4.19 -12.15
CA PRO A 257 -28.03 -4.18 -13.58
C PRO A 257 -28.66 -2.98 -14.30
N ALA A 258 -27.91 -2.41 -15.24
CA ALA A 258 -28.37 -1.32 -16.09
C ALA A 258 -29.66 -1.68 -16.83
N GLN A 259 -30.56 -0.71 -16.96
CA GLN A 259 -31.83 -0.82 -17.70
C GLN A 259 -31.83 0.06 -18.95
N LEU A 260 -31.15 1.21 -18.87
CA LEU A 260 -31.05 2.19 -19.95
C LEU A 260 -29.62 2.73 -20.03
N LEU A 261 -29.12 2.93 -21.25
CA LEU A 261 -27.85 3.61 -21.51
C LEU A 261 -27.97 4.67 -22.62
N SER A 262 -27.26 5.78 -22.48
CA SER A 262 -27.02 6.72 -23.57
C SER A 262 -25.54 7.04 -23.71
N GLY A 263 -24.95 6.77 -24.88
CA GLY A 263 -23.55 7.04 -25.18
C GLY A 263 -23.38 8.18 -26.17
N TYR A 264 -22.32 8.96 -26.02
CA TYR A 264 -22.03 10.11 -26.87
C TYR A 264 -20.55 10.14 -27.28
N TRP A 265 -20.28 10.37 -28.57
CA TRP A 265 -18.97 10.77 -29.07
C TRP A 265 -19.11 12.02 -29.93
N LEU A 266 -18.98 13.19 -29.31
CA LEU A 266 -19.23 14.49 -29.96
C LEU A 266 -17.91 15.25 -30.09
N ASP A 267 -17.31 15.19 -31.28
CA ASP A 267 -15.97 15.72 -31.53
C ASP A 267 -15.86 16.36 -32.93
N SER A 268 -14.63 16.76 -33.24
CA SER A 268 -14.16 17.27 -34.51
C SER A 268 -13.76 16.16 -35.49
N THR A 269 -13.60 16.52 -36.77
CA THR A 269 -13.11 15.58 -37.79
C THR A 269 -11.60 15.39 -37.59
N PRO A 270 -11.11 14.15 -37.45
CA PRO A 270 -9.70 13.87 -37.33
C PRO A 270 -8.86 14.42 -38.48
N PRO A 271 -7.65 14.94 -38.19
CA PRO A 271 -6.75 15.44 -39.22
C PRO A 271 -6.28 14.43 -40.29
N PRO A 272 -6.00 13.15 -39.99
CA PRO A 272 -5.43 12.24 -40.98
C PRO A 272 -6.37 11.98 -42.17
N GLN A 273 -5.87 12.15 -43.40
CA GLN A 273 -6.69 12.02 -44.61
C GLN A 273 -7.29 10.61 -44.81
N TRP A 274 -6.59 9.56 -44.37
CA TRP A 274 -7.12 8.20 -44.42
C TRP A 274 -8.38 8.05 -43.55
N TRP A 275 -8.57 8.89 -42.53
CA TRP A 275 -9.78 8.86 -41.71
C TRP A 275 -11.00 9.33 -42.49
N TRP A 276 -10.81 10.27 -43.42
CA TRP A 276 -11.89 10.93 -44.16
C TRP A 276 -12.62 10.01 -45.14
N LYS A 277 -12.01 8.85 -45.42
CA LYS A 277 -12.44 7.89 -46.42
C LYS A 277 -13.02 6.65 -45.74
N GLU A 278 -14.28 6.34 -46.03
CA GLU A 278 -14.99 5.16 -45.49
C GLU A 278 -14.23 3.87 -45.82
N GLU A 279 -13.66 3.78 -47.02
CA GLU A 279 -12.87 2.62 -47.45
C GLU A 279 -11.57 2.41 -46.66
N THR A 280 -11.01 3.45 -46.03
CA THR A 280 -9.77 3.33 -45.23
C THR A 280 -9.96 3.55 -43.72
N SER A 281 -11.15 3.92 -43.26
CA SER A 281 -11.42 4.14 -41.83
C SER A 281 -12.66 3.43 -41.28
N GLY A 282 -13.62 3.07 -42.13
CA GLY A 282 -14.94 2.57 -41.70
C GLY A 282 -15.83 3.65 -41.07
N GLY A 283 -15.37 4.91 -41.00
CA GLY A 283 -16.06 6.03 -40.39
C GLY A 283 -16.00 6.06 -38.85
N GLN A 284 -16.61 7.11 -38.29
CA GLN A 284 -16.48 7.41 -36.86
C GLN A 284 -16.94 6.28 -35.94
N MET A 285 -18.00 5.55 -36.31
CA MET A 285 -18.52 4.47 -35.47
C MET A 285 -17.55 3.29 -35.36
N VAL A 286 -16.83 2.96 -36.43
CA VAL A 286 -15.88 1.84 -36.47
C VAL A 286 -14.55 2.23 -35.82
N GLU A 287 -14.06 3.44 -36.05
CA GLU A 287 -12.73 3.85 -35.59
C GLU A 287 -12.74 4.46 -34.18
N GLN A 288 -13.71 5.32 -33.85
CA GLN A 288 -13.75 6.05 -32.56
C GLN A 288 -14.85 5.51 -31.65
N GLY A 289 -16.09 5.47 -32.16
CA GLY A 289 -17.28 5.02 -31.44
C GLY A 289 -17.18 3.58 -30.95
N THR A 290 -16.26 2.79 -31.50
CA THR A 290 -15.92 1.46 -31.04
C THR A 290 -15.55 1.41 -29.55
N HIS A 291 -14.94 2.45 -28.98
CA HIS A 291 -14.73 2.51 -27.52
C HIS A 291 -16.03 2.56 -26.72
N LEU A 292 -17.07 3.25 -27.22
CA LEU A 292 -18.38 3.28 -26.55
C LEU A 292 -19.10 1.95 -26.69
N LEU A 293 -19.03 1.33 -27.87
CA LEU A 293 -19.60 0.00 -28.12
C LEU A 293 -18.94 -1.05 -27.24
N ASP A 294 -17.61 -1.00 -27.15
CA ASP A 294 -16.81 -1.88 -26.29
C ASP A 294 -17.15 -1.70 -24.82
N LEU A 295 -17.13 -0.45 -24.34
CA LEU A 295 -17.37 -0.16 -22.94
C LEU A 295 -18.82 -0.50 -22.53
N ALA A 296 -19.80 -0.26 -23.42
CA ALA A 296 -21.18 -0.68 -23.19
C ALA A 296 -21.29 -2.21 -23.09
N ARG A 297 -20.61 -2.97 -23.97
CA ARG A 297 -20.55 -4.43 -23.89
C ARG A 297 -19.88 -4.91 -22.60
N PHE A 298 -18.78 -4.26 -22.21
CA PHE A 298 -17.99 -4.60 -21.04
C PHE A 298 -18.77 -4.38 -19.73
N LEU A 299 -19.63 -3.35 -19.68
CA LEU A 299 -20.43 -2.99 -18.50
C LEU A 299 -21.78 -3.71 -18.43
N ILE A 300 -22.49 -3.82 -19.55
CA ILE A 300 -23.92 -4.22 -19.57
C ILE A 300 -24.12 -5.65 -20.11
N GLY A 301 -23.17 -6.17 -20.88
CA GLY A 301 -23.24 -7.48 -21.51
C GLY A 301 -23.42 -7.40 -23.03
N GLU A 302 -23.81 -8.51 -23.66
CA GLU A 302 -23.82 -8.60 -25.12
C GLU A 302 -25.07 -7.96 -25.75
N VAL A 303 -24.90 -7.41 -26.95
CA VAL A 303 -25.97 -6.83 -27.77
C VAL A 303 -26.54 -7.91 -28.70
N THR A 304 -27.86 -8.01 -28.78
CA THR A 304 -28.60 -8.98 -29.61
C THR A 304 -29.22 -8.35 -30.85
N GLU A 305 -29.49 -7.05 -30.84
CA GLU A 305 -30.09 -6.33 -31.95
C GLU A 305 -29.59 -4.89 -32.00
N VAL A 306 -29.39 -4.37 -33.21
CA VAL A 306 -29.04 -2.97 -33.46
C VAL A 306 -29.89 -2.37 -34.57
N TYR A 307 -30.27 -1.11 -34.40
CA TYR A 307 -30.85 -0.29 -35.46
C TYR A 307 -30.13 1.06 -35.57
N GLY A 308 -29.47 1.30 -36.70
CA GLY A 308 -28.64 2.47 -36.97
C GLY A 308 -29.26 3.44 -37.97
N ARG A 309 -28.89 4.72 -37.87
CA ARG A 309 -29.09 5.74 -38.90
C ARG A 309 -27.88 6.65 -38.99
N ALA A 310 -27.53 7.03 -40.21
CA ALA A 310 -26.40 7.89 -40.49
C ALA A 310 -26.82 9.06 -41.39
N GLY A 311 -26.13 10.19 -41.24
CA GLY A 311 -26.33 11.39 -42.04
C GLY A 311 -24.98 11.96 -42.49
N HIS A 312 -25.00 12.58 -43.65
CA HIS A 312 -23.82 13.20 -44.25
C HIS A 312 -24.03 14.71 -44.38
N LYS A 313 -22.95 15.46 -44.17
CA LYS A 313 -22.90 16.91 -44.35
C LYS A 313 -21.58 17.28 -44.99
N ASP A 314 -21.66 17.90 -46.16
CA ASP A 314 -20.48 18.42 -46.86
C ASP A 314 -19.70 19.41 -45.98
N ARG A 315 -18.39 19.21 -45.91
CA ARG A 315 -17.46 20.07 -45.15
C ARG A 315 -16.38 20.65 -46.07
N PRO A 316 -16.44 21.95 -46.43
CA PRO A 316 -15.45 22.57 -47.31
C PRO A 316 -14.00 22.46 -46.81
N ASP A 317 -13.81 22.49 -45.49
CA ASP A 317 -12.48 22.41 -44.85
C ASP A 317 -11.87 20.99 -44.92
N PHE A 318 -12.65 19.98 -45.30
CA PHE A 318 -12.25 18.57 -45.38
C PHE A 318 -12.60 18.01 -46.77
N PRO A 319 -11.86 18.42 -47.83
CA PRO A 319 -12.19 18.05 -49.19
C PRO A 319 -12.09 16.53 -49.39
N GLY A 320 -13.18 15.94 -49.87
CA GLY A 320 -13.25 14.50 -50.11
C GLY A 320 -13.64 13.66 -48.90
N LEU A 321 -14.13 14.26 -47.82
CA LEU A 321 -14.77 13.54 -46.72
C LEU A 321 -16.01 12.78 -47.22
N ASP A 322 -16.02 11.45 -47.13
CA ASP A 322 -17.15 10.60 -47.55
C ASP A 322 -17.74 9.76 -46.41
N VAL A 323 -17.06 9.67 -45.27
CA VAL A 323 -17.62 9.04 -44.06
C VAL A 323 -18.88 9.76 -43.58
N PRO A 324 -19.81 9.06 -42.90
CA PRO A 324 -20.93 9.70 -42.24
C PRO A 324 -20.48 10.70 -41.18
N THR A 325 -21.05 11.91 -41.21
CA THR A 325 -20.71 12.98 -40.27
C THR A 325 -21.49 12.92 -38.96
N VAL A 326 -22.65 12.24 -38.98
CA VAL A 326 -23.48 11.96 -37.81
C VAL A 326 -23.98 10.53 -37.89
N THR A 327 -23.94 9.81 -36.77
CA THR A 327 -24.49 8.44 -36.67
C THR A 327 -25.19 8.27 -35.33
N THR A 328 -26.36 7.66 -35.32
CA THR A 328 -27.05 7.22 -34.10
C THR A 328 -27.44 5.75 -34.23
N ALA A 329 -27.37 5.00 -33.15
CA ALA A 329 -27.71 3.59 -33.10
C ALA A 329 -28.46 3.26 -31.81
N ASN A 330 -29.56 2.52 -31.95
CA ASN A 330 -30.26 1.91 -30.81
C ASN A 330 -29.82 0.46 -30.69
N LEU A 331 -29.52 0.02 -29.47
CA LEU A 331 -29.03 -1.31 -29.14
C LEU A 331 -29.98 -1.98 -28.17
N THR A 332 -30.26 -3.27 -28.39
CA THR A 332 -30.95 -4.13 -27.44
C THR A 332 -29.95 -5.14 -26.89
N PHE A 333 -29.80 -5.19 -25.57
CA PHE A 333 -28.91 -6.12 -24.89
C PHE A 333 -29.61 -7.45 -24.58
N GLN A 334 -28.83 -8.52 -24.41
CA GLN A 334 -29.32 -9.83 -23.98
C GLN A 334 -30.07 -9.76 -22.63
N SER A 335 -29.67 -8.83 -21.76
CA SER A 335 -30.33 -8.57 -20.46
C SER A 335 -31.71 -7.91 -20.58
N GLY A 336 -32.09 -7.44 -21.78
CA GLY A 336 -33.27 -6.61 -22.00
C GLY A 336 -33.02 -5.11 -21.81
N ALA A 337 -31.82 -4.70 -21.39
CA ALA A 337 -31.44 -3.29 -21.36
C ALA A 337 -31.46 -2.70 -22.78
N VAL A 338 -31.82 -1.42 -22.89
CA VAL A 338 -31.82 -0.68 -24.16
C VAL A 338 -30.85 0.46 -24.10
N ALA A 339 -30.20 0.75 -25.23
CA ALA A 339 -29.26 1.86 -25.32
C ALA A 339 -29.41 2.68 -26.58
N ASN A 340 -29.02 3.95 -26.51
CA ASN A 340 -28.77 4.79 -27.68
C ASN A 340 -27.32 5.28 -27.67
N ILE A 341 -26.59 5.09 -28.77
CA ILE A 341 -25.26 5.66 -28.97
C ILE A 341 -25.31 6.64 -30.13
N SER A 342 -24.85 7.87 -29.89
CA SER A 342 -24.84 8.95 -30.86
C SER A 342 -23.43 9.52 -31.05
N SER A 343 -23.05 9.77 -32.30
CA SER A 343 -21.72 10.28 -32.66
C SER A 343 -21.81 11.38 -33.71
N THR A 344 -20.92 12.36 -33.61
CA THR A 344 -20.70 13.37 -34.64
C THR A 344 -19.23 13.76 -34.69
N CYS A 345 -18.74 14.05 -35.89
CA CYS A 345 -17.43 14.63 -36.11
C CYS A 345 -17.52 16.10 -36.58
N LEU A 346 -18.71 16.71 -36.53
CA LEU A 346 -18.95 18.05 -37.11
C LEU A 346 -18.35 19.22 -36.34
N LEU A 347 -17.86 19.00 -35.12
CA LEU A 347 -17.38 20.09 -34.27
C LEU A 347 -15.98 20.56 -34.70
N ASN A 348 -15.53 21.65 -34.08
CA ASN A 348 -14.14 22.13 -34.16
C ASN A 348 -13.42 22.03 -32.81
N TRP A 349 -14.04 21.36 -31.84
CA TRP A 349 -13.52 21.08 -30.50
C TRP A 349 -14.09 19.75 -30.01
N SER A 350 -13.43 19.13 -29.04
CA SER A 350 -13.97 17.97 -28.35
C SER A 350 -15.01 18.42 -27.32
N HIS A 351 -16.25 17.95 -27.42
CA HIS A 351 -17.34 18.43 -26.58
C HIS A 351 -17.69 17.46 -25.45
N ARG A 352 -18.04 16.21 -25.79
CA ARG A 352 -18.45 15.20 -24.82
C ARG A 352 -18.22 13.80 -25.37
N VAL A 353 -17.56 12.98 -24.57
CA VAL A 353 -17.33 11.57 -24.84
C VAL A 353 -17.63 10.76 -23.58
N GLY A 354 -18.48 9.73 -23.66
CA GLY A 354 -18.79 8.88 -22.51
C GLY A 354 -20.17 8.21 -22.56
N LEU A 355 -20.53 7.57 -21.45
CA LEU A 355 -21.76 6.82 -21.24
C LEU A 355 -22.57 7.39 -20.07
N HIS A 356 -23.88 7.45 -20.23
CA HIS A 356 -24.86 7.70 -19.18
C HIS A 356 -25.61 6.40 -18.96
N ILE A 357 -25.58 5.86 -17.75
CA ILE A 357 -26.10 4.53 -17.43
C ILE A 357 -27.12 4.67 -16.31
N PHE A 358 -28.28 4.03 -16.46
CA PHE A 358 -29.38 4.13 -15.50
C PHE A 358 -29.80 2.73 -15.04
N ALA A 359 -29.85 2.55 -13.73
CA ALA A 359 -30.36 1.36 -13.03
C ALA A 359 -31.35 1.80 -11.93
N ASP A 360 -31.88 0.87 -11.12
CA ASP A 360 -32.86 1.25 -10.08
C ASP A 360 -32.23 2.23 -9.09
N LYS A 361 -32.76 3.46 -9.03
CA LYS A 361 -32.30 4.56 -8.16
C LYS A 361 -30.81 4.91 -8.31
N LEU A 362 -30.23 4.63 -9.46
CA LEU A 362 -28.81 4.86 -9.75
C LEU A 362 -28.65 5.44 -11.16
N ALA A 363 -27.96 6.57 -11.27
CA ALA A 363 -27.48 7.11 -12.53
C ALA A 363 -25.96 7.27 -12.48
N ILE A 364 -25.27 6.81 -13.51
CA ILE A 364 -23.82 6.91 -13.68
C ILE A 364 -23.54 7.72 -14.95
N GLU A 365 -22.73 8.77 -14.86
CA GLU A 365 -22.08 9.37 -16.05
C GLU A 365 -20.61 8.98 -16.01
N LEU A 366 -20.12 8.33 -17.07
CA LEU A 366 -18.79 7.75 -17.15
C LEU A 366 -18.08 8.23 -18.42
N THR A 367 -16.93 8.88 -18.28
CA THR A 367 -16.11 9.37 -19.39
C THR A 367 -14.74 8.70 -19.43
N ASP A 368 -13.87 9.14 -20.33
CA ASP A 368 -12.45 8.76 -20.36
C ASP A 368 -11.64 9.34 -19.19
N ARG A 369 -12.26 10.18 -18.34
CA ARG A 369 -11.57 10.94 -17.28
C ARG A 369 -12.25 10.89 -15.93
N ASP A 370 -13.56 10.68 -15.87
CA ASP A 370 -14.31 10.79 -14.64
C ASP A 370 -15.54 9.86 -14.58
N ILE A 371 -16.01 9.64 -13.36
CA ILE A 371 -17.28 8.99 -13.04
C ILE A 371 -18.10 9.91 -12.13
N MET A 372 -19.38 10.07 -12.44
CA MET A 372 -20.36 10.73 -11.59
C MET A 372 -21.43 9.72 -11.21
N ILE A 373 -21.75 9.64 -9.91
CA ILE A 373 -22.73 8.68 -9.37
C ILE A 373 -23.83 9.44 -8.66
N ASP A 374 -25.05 9.38 -9.19
CA ASP A 374 -26.24 10.00 -8.58
C ASP A 374 -27.20 8.93 -8.05
N VAL A 375 -27.48 9.02 -6.75
CA VAL A 375 -28.45 8.18 -6.01
C VAL A 375 -29.59 9.02 -5.43
N GLY A 376 -29.87 10.19 -6.00
CA GLY A 376 -30.88 11.14 -5.53
C GLY A 376 -30.45 11.99 -4.34
N ARG A 377 -29.14 12.03 -4.02
CA ARG A 377 -28.56 12.81 -2.91
C ARG A 377 -27.52 13.84 -3.36
N GLY A 378 -27.37 14.01 -4.68
CA GLY A 378 -26.35 14.87 -5.28
C GLY A 378 -25.61 14.13 -6.38
N ARG A 379 -24.77 14.87 -7.11
CA ARG A 379 -24.00 14.38 -8.27
C ARG A 379 -22.49 14.47 -8.01
N PRO A 380 -21.94 13.70 -7.05
CA PRO A 380 -20.50 13.65 -6.84
C PRO A 380 -19.80 13.10 -8.07
N THR A 381 -18.72 13.77 -8.47
CA THR A 381 -17.84 13.36 -9.57
C THR A 381 -16.46 13.03 -9.02
N ARG A 382 -15.86 11.95 -9.52
CA ARG A 382 -14.51 11.49 -9.20
C ARG A 382 -13.71 11.32 -10.49
N GLY A 383 -12.48 11.82 -10.52
CA GLY A 383 -11.57 11.60 -11.65
C GLY A 383 -10.96 10.20 -11.62
N ALA A 384 -10.64 9.66 -12.79
CA ALA A 384 -9.89 8.43 -12.95
C ALA A 384 -8.43 8.60 -12.48
N GLU A 385 -7.89 7.55 -11.87
CA GLU A 385 -6.55 7.55 -11.29
C GLU A 385 -5.62 6.56 -12.02
N GLY A 386 -4.41 7.02 -12.31
CA GLY A 386 -3.41 6.29 -13.08
C GLY A 386 -3.58 6.43 -14.60
N ASP A 387 -2.59 5.95 -15.36
CA ASP A 387 -2.67 5.91 -16.82
C ASP A 387 -3.24 4.55 -17.27
N PRO A 388 -4.43 4.50 -17.90
CA PRO A 388 -5.02 3.25 -18.37
C PRO A 388 -4.16 2.55 -19.43
N VAL A 389 -3.39 3.30 -20.24
CA VAL A 389 -2.50 2.73 -21.25
C VAL A 389 -1.28 2.09 -20.59
N TRP A 390 -0.79 2.67 -19.49
CA TRP A 390 0.29 2.06 -18.70
C TRP A 390 -0.14 0.70 -18.15
N ARG A 391 -1.36 0.60 -17.61
CA ARG A 391 -1.90 -0.65 -17.05
C ARG A 391 -2.10 -1.70 -18.14
N GLU A 392 -2.65 -1.28 -19.26
CA GLU A 392 -2.84 -2.12 -20.45
C GLU A 392 -1.51 -2.69 -20.98
N ASP A 393 -0.49 -1.84 -21.13
CA ASP A 393 0.85 -2.26 -21.54
C ASP A 393 1.49 -3.21 -20.53
N ARG A 394 1.41 -2.90 -19.23
CA ARG A 394 1.95 -3.76 -18.18
C ARG A 394 1.34 -5.15 -18.19
N ASP A 395 0.02 -5.25 -18.30
CA ASP A 395 -0.70 -6.53 -18.32
C ASP A 395 -0.38 -7.36 -19.57
N PHE A 396 -0.15 -6.72 -20.72
CA PHE A 396 0.32 -7.40 -21.92
C PHE A 396 1.75 -7.95 -21.75
N ILE A 397 2.69 -7.13 -21.26
CA ILE A 397 4.09 -7.57 -21.05
C ILE A 397 4.17 -8.70 -20.00
N ASP A 398 3.40 -8.61 -18.92
CA ASP A 398 3.31 -9.68 -17.91
C ASP A 398 2.84 -11.00 -18.53
N ALA A 399 1.79 -10.96 -19.35
CA ALA A 399 1.30 -12.15 -20.04
C ALA A 399 2.36 -12.75 -20.98
N VAL A 400 3.06 -11.93 -21.75
CA VAL A 400 4.15 -12.38 -22.66
C VAL A 400 5.29 -13.04 -21.88
N ARG A 401 5.59 -12.55 -20.68
CA ARG A 401 6.62 -13.10 -19.79
C ARG A 401 6.20 -14.37 -19.06
N GLY A 402 4.95 -14.82 -19.25
CA GLY A 402 4.40 -16.01 -18.61
C GLY A 402 3.90 -15.77 -17.19
N ALA A 403 3.74 -14.50 -16.77
CA ALA A 403 3.03 -14.16 -15.56
C ALA A 403 1.51 -14.31 -15.75
N GLU A 404 0.73 -14.00 -14.71
CA GLU A 404 -0.72 -14.08 -14.78
C GLU A 404 -1.27 -13.20 -15.92
N ASN A 405 -2.08 -13.79 -16.79
CA ASN A 405 -2.69 -13.07 -17.90
C ASN A 405 -3.90 -12.26 -17.42
N ARG A 406 -3.68 -10.95 -17.25
CA ARG A 406 -4.69 -9.96 -16.84
C ARG A 406 -5.27 -9.14 -18.01
N ILE A 407 -4.99 -9.53 -19.25
CA ILE A 407 -5.46 -8.83 -20.45
C ILE A 407 -7.00 -8.76 -20.43
N ARG A 408 -7.53 -7.54 -20.39
CA ARG A 408 -8.98 -7.29 -20.29
C ARG A 408 -9.70 -7.38 -21.64
N CYS A 409 -8.99 -7.25 -22.75
CA CYS A 409 -9.54 -7.38 -24.10
C CYS A 409 -8.60 -8.20 -25.00
N PRO A 410 -8.74 -9.54 -25.04
CA PRO A 410 -8.07 -10.35 -26.04
C PRO A 410 -8.72 -10.13 -27.42
N TYR A 411 -8.03 -10.52 -28.48
CA TYR A 411 -8.49 -10.33 -29.86
C TYR A 411 -9.90 -10.89 -30.11
N SER A 412 -10.23 -12.05 -29.53
CA SER A 412 -11.55 -12.68 -29.66
C SER A 412 -12.70 -11.82 -29.11
N ASP A 413 -12.47 -11.05 -28.05
CA ASP A 413 -13.50 -10.19 -27.47
C ASP A 413 -13.61 -8.86 -28.24
N ALA A 414 -12.49 -8.32 -28.70
CA ALA A 414 -12.46 -7.18 -29.61
C ALA A 414 -13.21 -7.47 -30.93
N LEU A 415 -13.11 -8.69 -31.46
CA LEU A 415 -13.85 -9.11 -32.65
C LEU A 415 -15.37 -8.98 -32.47
N VAL A 416 -15.90 -9.21 -31.27
CA VAL A 416 -17.35 -9.04 -31.03
C VAL A 416 -17.73 -7.56 -31.00
N THR A 417 -16.88 -6.69 -30.43
CA THR A 417 -17.08 -5.23 -30.55
C THR A 417 -17.05 -4.82 -32.02
N HIS A 418 -16.13 -5.40 -32.79
CA HIS A 418 -15.99 -5.12 -34.21
C HIS A 418 -17.23 -5.57 -35.01
N ARG A 419 -17.75 -6.78 -34.77
CA ARG A 419 -19.05 -7.23 -35.33
C ARG A 419 -20.18 -6.27 -35.01
N LEU A 420 -20.26 -5.80 -33.77
CA LEU A 420 -21.27 -4.83 -33.35
C LEU A 420 -21.12 -3.50 -34.12
N ALA A 421 -19.90 -2.96 -34.24
CA ALA A 421 -19.65 -1.75 -35.00
C ALA A 421 -20.05 -1.88 -36.48
N HIS A 422 -19.71 -3.03 -37.11
CA HIS A 422 -20.11 -3.34 -38.48
C HIS A 422 -21.63 -3.50 -38.62
N ALA A 423 -22.31 -4.09 -37.63
CA ALA A 423 -23.76 -4.20 -37.62
C ALA A 423 -24.44 -2.84 -37.51
N VAL A 424 -23.90 -1.90 -36.72
CA VAL A 424 -24.37 -0.50 -36.70
C VAL A 424 -24.27 0.13 -38.09
N VAL A 425 -23.12 0.02 -38.74
CA VAL A 425 -22.89 0.60 -40.09
C VAL A 425 -23.80 -0.07 -41.13
N SER A 426 -23.92 -1.39 -41.10
CA SER A 426 -24.79 -2.15 -41.99
C SER A 426 -26.26 -1.77 -41.82
N SER A 427 -26.74 -1.66 -40.58
CA SER A 427 -28.09 -1.22 -40.26
C SER A 427 -28.34 0.22 -40.72
N ALA A 428 -27.38 1.12 -40.51
CA ALA A 428 -27.47 2.50 -40.97
C ALA A 428 -27.58 2.63 -42.50
N ARG A 429 -26.87 1.76 -43.23
CA ARG A 429 -26.86 1.73 -44.70
C ARG A 429 -28.13 1.11 -45.29
N THR A 430 -28.59 0.00 -44.73
CA THR A 430 -29.77 -0.73 -45.21
C THR A 430 -31.08 -0.12 -44.72
N GLY A 431 -31.05 0.51 -43.55
CA GLY A 431 -32.21 1.06 -42.87
C GLY A 431 -33.07 0.02 -42.15
N GLU A 432 -32.56 -1.18 -41.94
CA GLU A 432 -33.23 -2.30 -41.28
C GLU A 432 -32.51 -2.68 -39.97
N PRO A 433 -33.21 -3.22 -38.97
CA PRO A 433 -32.56 -3.80 -37.78
C PRO A 433 -31.66 -4.99 -38.15
N VAL A 434 -30.53 -5.12 -37.46
CA VAL A 434 -29.60 -6.25 -37.60
C VAL A 434 -29.58 -7.03 -36.28
N HIS A 435 -29.84 -8.33 -36.37
CA HIS A 435 -29.70 -9.24 -35.24
C HIS A 435 -28.29 -9.82 -35.19
N LEU A 436 -27.71 -9.87 -34.01
CA LEU A 436 -26.37 -10.40 -33.76
C LEU A 436 -26.48 -11.80 -33.17
N GLU A 437 -25.70 -12.73 -33.72
CA GLU A 437 -25.51 -14.03 -33.10
C GLU A 437 -24.67 -13.86 -31.83
N LEU A 438 -25.21 -14.30 -30.70
CA LEU A 438 -24.48 -14.28 -29.44
C LEU A 438 -23.35 -15.31 -29.53
N PRO A 439 -22.09 -14.89 -29.42
CA PRO A 439 -21.00 -15.84 -29.49
C PRO A 439 -21.00 -16.69 -28.21
N ASP A 440 -20.63 -17.96 -28.34
CA ASP A 440 -20.36 -18.85 -27.20
C ASP A 440 -19.00 -18.48 -26.60
N ILE A 441 -18.90 -17.25 -26.11
CA ILE A 441 -17.75 -16.79 -25.35
C ILE A 441 -18.02 -17.27 -23.94
N ALA A 442 -17.31 -18.32 -23.54
CA ALA A 442 -17.04 -18.53 -22.14
C ALA A 442 -16.37 -17.24 -21.64
N LYS A 443 -17.18 -16.27 -21.15
CA LYS A 443 -16.67 -15.16 -20.37
C LYS A 443 -15.90 -15.85 -19.27
N ARG A 444 -14.56 -15.76 -19.31
CA ARG A 444 -13.76 -16.10 -18.15
C ARG A 444 -14.33 -15.22 -17.06
N ARG A 445 -15.18 -15.78 -16.20
CA ARG A 445 -15.29 -15.29 -14.83
C ARG A 445 -13.83 -15.19 -14.43
N LEU A 446 -13.38 -13.99 -14.03
CA LEU A 446 -12.12 -13.86 -13.32
C LEU A 446 -12.21 -14.94 -12.25
N SER A 447 -11.42 -16.00 -12.46
CA SER A 447 -11.50 -17.16 -11.60
C SER A 447 -10.95 -16.66 -10.27
N PRO A 448 -11.58 -16.98 -9.13
CA PRO A 448 -10.84 -16.90 -7.87
C PRO A 448 -9.55 -17.68 -8.09
N LEU A 449 -8.41 -17.14 -7.64
CA LEU A 449 -7.06 -17.69 -7.84
C LEU A 449 -7.08 -19.21 -7.82
N GLN A 450 -7.09 -19.82 -9.01
CA GLN A 450 -6.80 -21.23 -9.15
C GLN A 450 -5.34 -21.28 -9.59
N VAL A 451 -4.47 -21.42 -8.59
CA VAL A 451 -3.14 -21.97 -8.79
C VAL A 451 -3.35 -23.30 -9.50
N GLN A 452 -3.12 -23.34 -10.82
CA GLN A 452 -2.94 -24.64 -11.47
C GLN A 452 -1.60 -25.18 -10.99
N PRO A 453 -1.59 -26.36 -10.35
CA PRO A 453 -0.33 -26.97 -9.98
C PRO A 453 0.42 -27.28 -11.26
N HIS A 454 1.64 -26.74 -11.38
CA HIS A 454 2.62 -27.37 -12.23
C HIS A 454 2.68 -28.84 -11.80
N SER A 455 2.46 -29.76 -12.74
CA SER A 455 2.88 -31.15 -12.58
C SER A 455 4.40 -31.20 -12.67
N GLU A 456 5.06 -30.58 -11.70
CA GLU A 456 6.42 -30.91 -11.36
C GLU A 456 6.35 -32.14 -10.48
N MET A 457 7.06 -33.20 -10.89
CA MET A 457 7.47 -34.22 -9.93
C MET A 457 8.05 -33.47 -8.73
N GLN A 458 7.42 -33.60 -7.56
CA GLN A 458 7.89 -32.95 -6.34
C GLN A 458 9.38 -33.27 -6.19
N PRO A 459 10.27 -32.28 -6.37
CA PRO A 459 11.65 -32.45 -5.97
C PRO A 459 11.60 -32.74 -4.47
N GLU A 460 12.31 -33.76 -4.01
CA GLU A 460 12.47 -33.97 -2.57
C GLU A 460 12.94 -32.65 -1.94
N THR A 461 12.20 -32.16 -0.93
CA THR A 461 12.53 -30.94 -0.21
C THR A 461 14.01 -30.98 0.16
N PRO A 462 14.85 -30.03 -0.29
CA PRO A 462 16.28 -30.13 -0.06
C PRO A 462 16.58 -30.22 1.44
N PRO A 463 17.57 -31.01 1.90
CA PRO A 463 17.79 -31.26 3.32
C PRO A 463 17.84 -29.97 4.15
N GLY A 464 17.00 -29.88 5.18
CA GLY A 464 16.89 -28.71 6.05
C GLY A 464 15.87 -27.64 5.61
N HIS A 465 15.30 -27.72 4.41
CA HIS A 465 14.19 -26.86 3.99
C HIS A 465 12.84 -27.38 4.51
N ARG A 466 11.87 -26.49 4.70
CA ARG A 466 10.49 -26.81 5.08
C ARG A 466 9.50 -25.89 4.38
N LYS A 467 8.26 -26.33 4.28
CA LYS A 467 7.15 -25.46 3.84
C LYS A 467 6.57 -24.70 5.03
N ILE A 468 6.38 -23.40 4.87
CA ILE A 468 5.66 -22.54 5.80
C ILE A 468 4.34 -22.13 5.17
N ARG A 469 3.26 -22.26 5.95
CA ARG A 469 1.93 -21.75 5.58
C ARG A 469 1.67 -20.46 6.33
N SER A 470 1.09 -19.46 5.66
CA SER A 470 0.73 -18.18 6.26
C SER A 470 -0.70 -17.77 5.90
N LEU A 471 -1.46 -17.34 6.90
CA LEU A 471 -2.80 -16.76 6.72
C LEU A 471 -2.69 -15.30 6.26
N GLY A 472 -3.37 -14.96 5.17
CA GLY A 472 -3.45 -13.63 4.57
C GLY A 472 -4.89 -13.21 4.26
N ILE A 473 -5.09 -11.97 3.78
CA ILE A 473 -6.37 -11.48 3.25
C ILE A 473 -6.21 -11.32 1.74
N GLU A 474 -6.98 -12.09 0.97
CA GLU A 474 -6.93 -12.09 -0.51
C GLU A 474 -7.71 -10.93 -1.11
N ALA A 475 -8.83 -10.56 -0.49
CA ALA A 475 -9.72 -9.48 -0.89
C ALA A 475 -10.60 -9.09 0.31
N PRO A 476 -11.36 -7.99 0.26
CA PRO A 476 -12.30 -7.66 1.32
C PRO A 476 -13.23 -8.83 1.63
N GLY A 477 -13.24 -9.26 2.89
CA GLY A 477 -13.99 -10.41 3.38
C GLY A 477 -13.46 -11.79 3.05
N GLN A 478 -12.32 -11.91 2.37
CA GLN A 478 -11.76 -13.19 1.92
C GLN A 478 -10.37 -13.39 2.52
N ALA A 479 -10.26 -14.29 3.49
CA ALA A 479 -8.99 -14.76 4.01
C ALA A 479 -8.52 -16.01 3.24
N TYR A 480 -7.20 -16.18 3.09
CA TYR A 480 -6.59 -17.28 2.34
C TYR A 480 -5.30 -17.76 3.00
N PHE A 481 -4.85 -18.97 2.63
CA PHE A 481 -3.51 -19.45 2.93
C PHE A 481 -2.62 -19.34 1.71
N PHE A 482 -1.36 -18.95 1.92
CA PHE A 482 -0.29 -19.16 0.95
C PHE A 482 0.87 -19.91 1.59
N GLU A 483 1.65 -20.60 0.75
CA GLU A 483 2.81 -21.37 1.19
C GLU A 483 4.09 -20.81 0.59
N TYR A 484 5.19 -20.91 1.33
CA TYR A 484 6.52 -20.64 0.81
C TYR A 484 7.54 -21.60 1.44
N GLU A 485 8.65 -21.83 0.75
CA GLU A 485 9.75 -22.66 1.26
C GLU A 485 10.72 -21.81 2.08
N GLU A 486 11.14 -22.36 3.22
CA GLU A 486 12.14 -21.77 4.10
C GLU A 486 13.31 -22.75 4.31
N GLY A 487 14.54 -22.26 4.10
CA GLY A 487 15.76 -23.02 4.34
C GLY A 487 16.15 -23.19 5.81
N PRO A 488 17.28 -23.85 6.10
CA PRO A 488 17.79 -23.96 7.46
C PRO A 488 18.20 -22.58 8.02
N PRO A 489 18.11 -22.37 9.35
CA PRO A 489 18.45 -21.10 9.96
C PRO A 489 19.93 -20.75 9.72
N PRO A 490 20.27 -19.50 9.37
CA PRO A 490 21.67 -19.05 9.32
C PRO A 490 22.34 -19.07 10.70
N GLU A 491 23.67 -18.93 10.73
CA GLU A 491 24.39 -18.72 11.99
C GLU A 491 23.87 -17.45 12.69
N GLY A 492 23.72 -17.50 14.01
CA GLY A 492 23.16 -16.39 14.80
C GLY A 492 21.64 -16.29 14.79
N HIS A 493 20.92 -17.14 14.06
CA HIS A 493 19.45 -17.13 13.98
C HIS A 493 18.81 -18.28 14.76
N VAL A 494 17.51 -18.15 15.03
CA VAL A 494 16.69 -19.23 15.59
C VAL A 494 15.54 -19.59 14.65
N ARG A 495 15.30 -20.89 14.48
CA ARG A 495 14.15 -21.42 13.76
C ARG A 495 13.01 -21.67 14.73
N LEU A 496 11.84 -21.17 14.41
CA LEU A 496 10.66 -21.16 15.27
C LEU A 496 9.51 -21.95 14.62
N ASP A 497 8.84 -22.79 15.43
CA ASP A 497 7.58 -23.45 15.13
C ASP A 497 6.48 -22.73 15.90
N THR A 498 5.56 -22.09 15.18
CA THR A 498 4.47 -21.35 15.80
C THR A 498 3.57 -22.34 16.55
N LEU A 499 3.19 -22.00 17.79
CA LEU A 499 2.23 -22.76 18.60
C LEU A 499 0.88 -22.05 18.64
N TYR A 500 0.92 -20.73 18.81
CA TYR A 500 -0.26 -19.88 18.88
C TYR A 500 0.02 -18.55 18.20
N THR A 501 -0.99 -18.04 17.51
CA THR A 501 -0.97 -16.68 16.98
C THR A 501 -2.28 -15.96 17.27
N GLY A 502 -2.21 -14.72 17.74
CA GLY A 502 -3.36 -13.91 18.12
C GLY A 502 -3.85 -13.04 16.97
N PHE A 503 -5.15 -13.01 16.72
CA PHE A 503 -5.75 -12.11 15.73
C PHE A 503 -6.11 -10.74 16.35
N SER A 504 -5.55 -9.66 15.83
CA SER A 504 -5.79 -8.30 16.29
C SER A 504 -6.99 -7.67 15.62
N ALA A 505 -8.14 -7.64 16.29
CA ALA A 505 -9.35 -7.02 15.76
C ALA A 505 -9.20 -5.52 15.44
N GLY A 506 -8.33 -4.80 16.16
CA GLY A 506 -8.12 -3.37 15.96
C GLY A 506 -7.31 -3.02 14.71
N THR A 507 -6.54 -3.98 14.19
CA THR A 507 -5.67 -3.78 13.02
C THR A 507 -6.06 -4.71 11.88
N GLU A 508 -6.12 -6.00 12.13
CA GLU A 508 -6.29 -7.01 11.07
C GLU A 508 -7.70 -7.10 10.52
N LEU A 509 -8.71 -6.86 11.37
CA LEU A 509 -10.10 -6.77 10.90
C LEU A 509 -10.31 -5.57 9.97
N THR A 510 -9.46 -4.54 10.06
CA THR A 510 -9.51 -3.37 9.16
C THR A 510 -8.99 -3.72 7.76
N PHE A 511 -8.04 -4.66 7.67
CA PHE A 511 -7.65 -5.29 6.41
C PHE A 511 -8.78 -6.12 5.86
N LEU A 512 -9.43 -6.92 6.70
CA LEU A 512 -10.54 -7.75 6.24
C LEU A 512 -11.78 -6.93 5.80
N LYS A 513 -12.00 -5.74 6.38
CA LYS A 513 -13.13 -4.84 6.07
C LYS A 513 -12.83 -3.76 5.03
N ASN A 514 -11.60 -3.65 4.54
CA ASN A 514 -11.15 -2.58 3.66
C ASN A 514 -11.31 -1.16 4.24
N THR A 515 -11.09 -1.01 5.55
CA THR A 515 -11.22 0.25 6.27
C THR A 515 -9.88 0.78 6.78
N ASN A 516 -8.78 0.06 6.55
CA ASN A 516 -7.46 0.53 6.94
C ASN A 516 -7.03 1.75 6.08
N PRO A 517 -6.51 2.85 6.68
CA PRO A 517 -6.09 4.03 5.91
C PRO A 517 -4.98 3.74 4.90
N TYR A 518 -4.15 2.71 5.12
CA TYR A 518 -3.10 2.34 4.17
C TYR A 518 -3.61 1.83 2.81
N PHE A 519 -4.91 1.50 2.68
CA PHE A 519 -5.53 1.21 1.37
C PHE A 519 -5.90 2.46 0.57
N ARG A 520 -5.79 3.66 1.15
CA ARG A 520 -6.20 4.92 0.53
C ARG A 520 -5.09 5.98 0.54
N SER A 521 -4.15 5.87 1.47
CA SER A 521 -3.05 6.82 1.64
C SER A 521 -1.76 6.08 1.99
N ARG A 522 -0.62 6.69 1.67
CA ARG A 522 0.72 6.16 1.95
C ARG A 522 1.35 7.00 3.03
N PHE A 523 1.95 6.35 4.00
CA PHE A 523 2.74 7.05 4.99
C PHE A 523 4.16 7.29 4.47
N ASP A 524 4.47 8.54 4.10
CA ASP A 524 5.85 8.94 3.81
C ASP A 524 6.65 8.97 5.12
N GLY A 525 7.38 7.89 5.39
CA GLY A 525 8.17 7.75 6.62
C GLY A 525 9.29 8.78 6.78
N GLY A 526 9.79 9.36 5.69
CA GLY A 526 10.82 10.40 5.72
C GLY A 526 10.26 11.76 6.16
N ARG A 527 9.03 12.08 5.74
CA ARG A 527 8.34 13.32 6.09
C ARG A 527 7.43 13.20 7.31
N GLY A 528 7.02 11.98 7.65
CA GLY A 528 6.08 11.70 8.73
C GLY A 528 4.65 12.14 8.42
N VAL A 529 4.22 12.09 7.16
CA VAL A 529 2.88 12.50 6.72
C VAL A 529 2.23 11.42 5.85
N PHE A 530 0.89 11.36 5.87
CA PHE A 530 0.15 10.60 4.88
C PHE A 530 0.06 11.40 3.57
N ILE A 531 0.31 10.73 2.46
CA ILE A 531 0.06 11.22 1.11
C ILE A 531 -1.23 10.55 0.65
N ASP A 532 -2.27 11.36 0.48
CA ASP A 532 -3.58 10.87 0.06
C ASP A 532 -3.54 10.37 -1.37
N ASN A 533 -4.33 9.33 -1.65
CA ASN A 533 -4.48 8.68 -2.96
C ASN A 533 -3.20 8.00 -3.47
N GLU A 534 -2.28 7.65 -2.57
CA GLU A 534 -1.17 6.76 -2.85
C GLU A 534 -1.29 5.57 -1.89
N ALA A 535 -1.97 4.47 -2.22
CA ALA A 535 -2.13 3.37 -1.26
C ALA A 535 -0.79 2.65 -0.97
N ASP A 536 -0.47 2.45 0.31
CA ASP A 536 0.71 1.67 0.77
C ASP A 536 0.44 0.16 0.78
N LEU A 537 -0.83 -0.22 0.96
CA LEU A 537 -1.26 -1.61 1.00
C LEU A 537 -2.27 -1.87 -0.11
N HIS A 538 -2.12 -3.03 -0.74
CA HIS A 538 -3.06 -3.58 -1.71
C HIS A 538 -3.35 -5.02 -1.35
N TYR A 539 -4.50 -5.54 -1.77
CA TYR A 539 -4.74 -6.97 -1.69
C TYR A 539 -3.97 -7.72 -2.80
N PRO A 540 -3.52 -8.96 -2.56
CA PRO A 540 -3.62 -9.69 -1.30
C PRO A 540 -2.67 -9.13 -0.22
N VAL A 541 -3.18 -8.94 1.00
CA VAL A 541 -2.36 -8.60 2.17
C VAL A 541 -1.77 -9.89 2.72
N ALA A 542 -0.52 -10.15 2.34
CA ALA A 542 0.29 -11.24 2.87
C ALA A 542 0.81 -10.94 4.28
N PHE A 543 1.13 -11.99 5.05
CA PHE A 543 1.78 -11.89 6.35
C PHE A 543 1.03 -11.01 7.38
N LEU A 544 -0.19 -11.42 7.72
CA LEU A 544 -1.00 -10.77 8.74
C LEU A 544 -0.59 -11.16 10.15
N GLY A 545 -0.75 -10.26 11.11
CA GLY A 545 -0.58 -10.56 12.53
C GLY A 545 0.81 -10.22 13.06
N TYR A 546 0.88 -10.10 14.38
CA TYR A 546 2.08 -9.69 15.10
C TYR A 546 2.10 -10.22 16.54
N MET A 547 1.25 -11.20 16.84
CA MET A 547 1.09 -11.77 18.18
C MET A 547 1.42 -13.25 18.11
N GLU A 548 2.64 -13.64 18.42
CA GLU A 548 3.09 -15.01 18.22
C GLU A 548 3.65 -15.63 19.50
N VAL A 549 3.37 -16.92 19.67
CA VAL A 549 4.07 -17.81 20.59
C VAL A 549 4.59 -18.98 19.79
N ALA A 550 5.89 -19.21 19.88
CA ALA A 550 6.56 -20.23 19.09
C ALA A 550 7.53 -21.06 19.95
N ARG A 551 7.80 -22.28 19.51
CA ARG A 551 8.82 -23.16 20.05
C ARG A 551 10.07 -23.02 19.21
N VAL A 552 11.24 -22.95 19.83
CA VAL A 552 12.52 -23.03 19.12
C VAL A 552 12.68 -24.46 18.59
N ALA A 553 12.64 -24.61 17.27
CA ALA A 553 12.85 -25.88 16.59
C ALA A 553 14.35 -26.19 16.47
N GLU A 554 15.15 -25.17 16.15
CA GLU A 554 16.59 -25.24 15.99
C GLU A 554 17.19 -23.87 16.34
N SER A 555 18.18 -23.83 17.24
CA SER A 555 18.91 -22.61 17.57
C SER A 555 20.34 -22.65 17.02
N ARG A 556 20.72 -21.61 16.28
CA ARG A 556 22.12 -21.29 15.94
C ARG A 556 22.57 -19.96 16.55
N ALA A 557 21.81 -19.48 17.53
CA ALA A 557 22.07 -18.24 18.25
C ALA A 557 22.40 -18.53 19.72
N GLY A 558 23.33 -17.76 20.28
CA GLY A 558 23.60 -17.80 21.71
C GLY A 558 22.39 -17.32 22.52
N GLY A 559 22.07 -18.01 23.63
CA GLY A 559 21.02 -17.60 24.57
C GLY A 559 19.62 -18.19 24.33
N PHE A 560 19.46 -19.05 23.31
CA PHE A 560 18.22 -19.77 23.02
C PHE A 560 18.49 -21.26 22.86
N CYS A 561 17.61 -22.09 23.42
CA CYS A 561 17.74 -23.55 23.39
C CYS A 561 16.61 -24.19 22.58
N ASP A 562 16.92 -25.29 21.90
CA ASP A 562 15.90 -26.12 21.24
C ASP A 562 14.81 -26.54 22.24
N GLY A 563 13.56 -26.48 21.79
CA GLY A 563 12.36 -26.76 22.61
C GLY A 563 11.88 -25.59 23.49
N GLN A 564 12.66 -24.51 23.63
CA GLN A 564 12.26 -23.34 24.42
C GLN A 564 11.04 -22.65 23.80
N VAL A 565 10.09 -22.22 24.63
CA VAL A 565 8.90 -21.47 24.18
C VAL A 565 9.16 -19.97 24.34
N LEU A 566 8.91 -19.23 23.27
CA LEU A 566 9.13 -17.79 23.16
C LEU A 566 7.83 -17.09 22.76
N ALA A 567 7.66 -15.86 23.25
CA ALA A 567 6.72 -14.91 22.67
C ALA A 567 7.46 -13.93 21.77
N THR A 568 6.90 -13.65 20.60
CA THR A 568 7.49 -12.76 19.59
C THR A 568 6.43 -12.08 18.71
N THR A 569 6.87 -11.30 17.72
CA THR A 569 6.03 -10.56 16.79
C THR A 569 6.30 -11.00 15.37
N TYR A 570 5.52 -11.95 14.88
CA TYR A 570 5.52 -12.32 13.48
C TYR A 570 4.16 -12.85 13.06
N ALA A 571 3.89 -12.85 11.76
CA ALA A 571 2.58 -13.12 11.17
C ALA A 571 1.94 -14.47 11.58
N HIS A 572 0.70 -14.72 11.15
CA HIS A 572 -0.04 -15.97 11.30
C HIS A 572 0.57 -17.09 10.43
N LYS A 573 1.79 -17.51 10.78
CA LYS A 573 2.56 -18.54 10.09
C LYS A 573 2.55 -19.84 10.89
N THR A 574 2.88 -20.94 10.23
CA THR A 574 3.17 -22.21 10.92
C THR A 574 4.57 -22.24 11.54
N GLY A 575 5.47 -21.37 11.09
CA GLY A 575 6.80 -21.19 11.62
C GLY A 575 7.59 -20.16 10.81
N HIS A 576 8.73 -19.73 11.33
CA HIS A 576 9.67 -18.88 10.61
C HIS A 576 11.06 -18.89 11.27
N THR A 577 12.05 -18.30 10.61
CA THR A 577 13.36 -18.01 11.17
C THR A 577 13.38 -16.58 11.68
N ALA A 578 13.89 -16.38 12.89
CA ALA A 578 14.02 -15.08 13.53
C ALA A 578 15.50 -14.74 13.76
N ASP A 579 15.84 -13.46 13.67
CA ASP A 579 17.13 -12.92 14.07
C ASP A 579 17.00 -12.30 15.45
N PRO A 580 17.54 -12.91 16.53
CA PRO A 580 17.48 -12.35 17.88
C PRO A 580 18.11 -10.96 18.05
N TYR A 581 18.93 -10.51 17.09
CA TYR A 581 19.49 -9.16 17.10
C TYR A 581 18.47 -8.09 16.68
N HIS A 582 17.57 -8.43 15.76
CA HIS A 582 16.55 -7.52 15.22
C HIS A 582 15.15 -7.78 15.79
N ASP A 583 14.82 -9.04 16.06
CA ASP A 583 13.51 -9.50 16.47
C ASP A 583 13.40 -9.59 18.00
N LEU A 584 12.23 -9.20 18.52
CA LEU A 584 11.95 -9.31 19.94
C LEU A 584 11.61 -10.76 20.29
N LEU A 585 12.55 -11.47 20.88
CA LEU A 585 12.36 -12.82 21.42
C LEU A 585 12.31 -12.79 22.95
N VAL A 586 11.14 -13.13 23.51
CA VAL A 586 10.90 -13.12 24.96
C VAL A 586 10.66 -14.56 25.45
N PRO A 587 11.59 -15.15 26.22
CA PRO A 587 11.36 -16.45 26.84
C PRO A 587 10.12 -16.49 27.71
N MET A 588 9.26 -17.48 27.48
CA MET A 588 8.04 -17.69 28.27
C MET A 588 8.38 -18.45 29.57
N PRO A 589 8.02 -17.91 30.75
CA PRO A 589 8.15 -18.64 32.01
C PRO A 589 7.20 -19.85 32.05
N SER A 590 7.65 -20.96 32.66
CA SER A 590 6.88 -22.21 32.74
C SER A 590 5.55 -22.10 33.47
N GLU A 591 5.43 -21.11 34.37
CA GLU A 591 4.23 -20.85 35.16
C GLU A 591 3.15 -20.04 34.42
N VAL A 592 3.48 -19.44 33.26
CA VAL A 592 2.53 -18.70 32.43
C VAL A 592 2.01 -19.62 31.34
N ASP A 593 0.69 -19.72 31.18
CA ASP A 593 0.07 -20.46 30.07
C ASP A 593 0.66 -19.96 28.74
N PRO A 594 1.32 -20.83 27.94
CA PRO A 594 1.92 -20.45 26.66
C PRO A 594 0.95 -19.71 25.75
N LEU A 595 -0.34 -20.07 25.76
CA LEU A 595 -1.35 -19.40 24.95
C LEU A 595 -1.41 -17.89 25.22
N LEU A 596 -1.23 -17.47 26.47
CA LEU A 596 -1.26 -16.05 26.86
C LEU A 596 -0.04 -15.27 26.37
N GLY A 597 1.01 -15.97 25.92
CA GLY A 597 2.20 -15.37 25.35
C GLY A 597 1.92 -14.47 24.14
N ILE A 598 0.79 -14.65 23.44
CA ILE A 598 0.39 -13.79 22.32
C ILE A 598 0.27 -12.31 22.71
N PHE A 599 0.09 -12.02 24.00
CA PHE A 599 0.00 -10.66 24.50
C PHE A 599 1.37 -10.06 24.83
N VAL A 600 2.42 -10.85 25.00
CA VAL A 600 3.69 -10.44 25.63
C VAL A 600 4.50 -9.52 24.74
N ALA A 601 4.61 -9.82 23.45
CA ALA A 601 5.54 -9.13 22.57
C ALA A 601 4.99 -7.81 21.99
N GLN A 602 3.65 -7.66 21.91
CA GLN A 602 3.03 -6.46 21.32
C GLN A 602 1.83 -5.93 22.13
N MET A 603 0.72 -6.69 22.28
CA MET A 603 -0.55 -6.19 22.84
C MET A 603 -0.45 -5.65 24.28
N GLY A 604 0.19 -6.40 25.17
CA GLY A 604 0.46 -5.97 26.54
C GLY A 604 1.39 -4.77 26.60
N PRO A 605 2.50 -4.74 25.83
CA PRO A 605 3.30 -3.53 25.66
C PRO A 605 2.52 -2.29 25.22
N ILE A 606 1.47 -2.40 24.39
CA ILE A 606 0.60 -1.25 24.05
C ILE A 606 -0.07 -0.70 25.31
N ALA A 607 -0.70 -1.59 26.09
CA ALA A 607 -1.43 -1.21 27.29
C ALA A 607 -0.48 -0.63 28.36
N ALA A 608 0.68 -1.27 28.56
CA ALA A 608 1.72 -0.77 29.46
C ALA A 608 2.27 0.58 29.00
N ASN A 609 2.50 0.77 27.70
CA ASN A 609 2.93 2.05 27.15
C ASN A 609 1.88 3.15 27.36
N GLY A 610 0.58 2.82 27.27
CA GLY A 610 -0.50 3.73 27.68
C GLY A 610 -0.30 4.25 29.10
N ILE A 611 -0.06 3.35 30.07
CA ILE A 611 0.24 3.76 31.45
C ILE A 611 1.52 4.61 31.52
N LEU A 612 2.56 4.24 30.78
CA LEU A 612 3.80 5.01 30.72
C LEU A 612 3.60 6.45 30.19
N HIS A 613 2.68 6.64 29.24
CA HIS A 613 2.27 7.96 28.78
C HIS A 613 1.54 8.76 29.86
N ALA A 614 0.73 8.12 30.71
CA ALA A 614 0.14 8.77 31.87
C ALA A 614 1.19 9.14 32.93
N ASP A 615 2.21 8.30 33.12
CA ASP A 615 3.34 8.61 34.01
C ASP A 615 4.14 9.80 33.49
N ALA A 616 4.43 9.82 32.19
CA ALA A 616 5.17 10.91 31.56
C ALA A 616 4.39 12.24 31.57
N GLU A 617 3.06 12.21 31.55
CA GLU A 617 2.25 13.41 31.75
C GLU A 617 2.43 14.01 33.15
N ALA A 618 2.62 13.17 34.17
CA ALA A 618 2.85 13.61 35.54
C ALA A 618 4.30 13.99 35.84
N PHE A 619 5.28 13.29 35.23
CA PHE A 619 6.70 13.36 35.62
C PHE A 619 7.67 13.74 34.49
N GLY A 620 7.19 13.94 33.26
CA GLY A 620 8.04 14.14 32.09
C GLY A 620 8.96 12.95 31.83
N ALA A 621 10.25 13.20 31.58
CA ALA A 621 11.25 12.14 31.43
C ALA A 621 11.69 11.52 32.79
N GLY A 622 11.27 12.10 33.91
CA GLY A 622 11.65 11.66 35.26
C GLY A 622 10.73 10.58 35.85
N VAL A 623 10.15 9.70 35.02
CA VAL A 623 9.23 8.64 35.48
C VAL A 623 9.98 7.66 36.41
N PRO A 624 9.59 7.54 37.69
CA PRO A 624 10.32 6.70 38.65
C PRO A 624 10.05 5.21 38.45
N CYS A 625 8.80 4.85 38.14
CA CYS A 625 8.36 3.49 37.84
C CYS A 625 7.07 3.52 37.02
N LEU A 626 6.72 2.40 36.38
CA LEU A 626 5.46 2.27 35.67
C LEU A 626 4.28 2.39 36.65
N GLY A 627 3.30 3.23 36.31
CA GLY A 627 2.10 3.48 37.09
C GLY A 627 2.21 4.58 38.14
N ALA A 628 3.37 5.23 38.27
CA ALA A 628 3.57 6.33 39.22
C ALA A 628 2.55 7.48 39.03
N GLY A 629 2.13 7.74 37.79
CA GLY A 629 1.18 8.79 37.43
C GLY A 629 -0.27 8.45 37.71
N ILE A 630 -0.61 7.18 37.93
CA ILE A 630 -1.97 6.70 38.19
C ILE A 630 -2.18 6.14 39.61
N ALA A 631 -1.10 5.85 40.34
CA ALA A 631 -1.18 5.31 41.70
C ALA A 631 -2.03 6.22 42.61
N GLY A 632 -3.04 5.64 43.26
CA GLY A 632 -3.98 6.32 44.14
C GLY A 632 -5.04 7.18 43.42
N ARG A 633 -5.10 7.19 42.08
CA ARG A 633 -6.03 8.02 41.31
C ARG A 633 -7.16 7.20 40.69
N PRO A 634 -8.37 7.77 40.54
CA PRO A 634 -9.44 7.17 39.76
C PRO A 634 -9.10 7.26 38.28
N VAL A 635 -9.30 6.15 37.56
CA VAL A 635 -9.02 6.02 36.13
C VAL A 635 -10.28 5.54 35.42
N ILE A 636 -10.55 6.12 34.26
CA ILE A 636 -11.57 5.59 33.34
C ILE A 636 -10.87 5.03 32.10
N VAL A 637 -11.29 3.86 31.67
CA VAL A 637 -10.85 3.24 30.41
C VAL A 637 -12.06 3.13 29.49
N ILE A 638 -12.04 3.82 28.36
CA ILE A 638 -13.08 3.76 27.34
C ILE A 638 -12.73 2.69 26.30
N GLY A 639 -13.66 1.74 26.12
CA GLY A 639 -13.51 0.53 25.32
C GLY A 639 -13.13 -0.67 26.18
N ALA A 640 -13.93 -1.73 26.14
CA ALA A 640 -13.65 -3.00 26.81
C ALA A 640 -13.24 -4.10 25.82
N GLY A 641 -12.48 -3.73 24.77
CA GLY A 641 -11.75 -4.68 23.94
C GLY A 641 -10.46 -5.18 24.62
N THR A 642 -9.68 -6.02 23.95
CA THR A 642 -8.43 -6.59 24.49
C THR A 642 -7.50 -5.53 25.11
N VAL A 643 -7.15 -4.47 24.36
CA VAL A 643 -6.25 -3.42 24.85
C VAL A 643 -6.84 -2.68 26.05
N GLY A 644 -8.15 -2.38 26.03
CA GLY A 644 -8.85 -1.72 27.13
C GLY A 644 -8.87 -2.57 28.41
N LEU A 645 -9.17 -3.86 28.29
CA LEU A 645 -9.14 -4.79 29.41
C LEU A 645 -7.72 -4.91 29.99
N LEU A 646 -6.70 -5.09 29.15
CA LEU A 646 -5.31 -5.13 29.61
C LEU A 646 -4.88 -3.82 30.28
N THR A 647 -5.30 -2.67 29.74
CA THR A 647 -5.00 -1.35 30.33
C THR A 647 -5.66 -1.19 31.69
N ALA A 648 -6.92 -1.62 31.85
CA ALA A 648 -7.63 -1.59 33.12
C ALA A 648 -6.97 -2.51 34.17
N LEU A 649 -6.52 -3.70 33.77
CA LEU A 649 -5.80 -4.63 34.65
C LEU A 649 -4.43 -4.09 35.04
N PHE A 650 -3.68 -3.48 34.12
CA PHE A 650 -2.45 -2.76 34.45
C PHE A 650 -2.72 -1.63 35.44
N ALA A 651 -3.74 -0.80 35.20
CA ALA A 651 -4.09 0.29 36.10
C ALA A 651 -4.41 -0.20 37.51
N ARG A 652 -5.20 -1.27 37.63
CA ARG A 652 -5.48 -1.95 38.90
C ARG A 652 -4.22 -2.54 39.54
N LYS A 653 -3.36 -3.21 38.75
CA LYS A 653 -2.10 -3.81 39.22
C LYS A 653 -1.17 -2.75 39.82
N LEU A 654 -1.11 -1.59 39.18
CA LEU A 654 -0.21 -0.49 39.48
C LEU A 654 -0.79 0.53 40.48
N GLY A 655 -1.94 0.20 41.10
CA GLY A 655 -2.44 0.91 42.27
C GLY A 655 -3.38 2.08 41.98
N ALA A 656 -4.03 2.14 40.82
CA ALA A 656 -5.18 3.04 40.64
C ALA A 656 -6.24 2.79 41.73
N SER A 657 -6.81 3.85 42.30
CA SER A 657 -7.74 3.73 43.43
C SER A 657 -9.15 3.31 43.04
N ASP A 658 -9.52 3.58 41.78
CA ASP A 658 -10.76 3.12 41.15
C ASP A 658 -10.51 2.94 39.65
N VAL A 659 -11.05 1.89 39.04
CA VAL A 659 -10.90 1.59 37.62
C VAL A 659 -12.28 1.30 37.04
N VAL A 660 -12.82 2.27 36.31
CA VAL A 660 -14.07 2.12 35.57
C VAL A 660 -13.74 1.84 34.12
N ILE A 661 -14.22 0.72 33.59
CA ILE A 661 -14.10 0.39 32.17
C ILE A 661 -15.45 0.52 31.47
N THR A 662 -15.45 0.99 30.22
CA THR A 662 -16.70 1.29 29.51
C THR A 662 -16.76 0.61 28.15
N ASP A 663 -17.94 0.15 27.76
CA ASP A 663 -18.20 -0.35 26.41
C ASP A 663 -19.71 -0.34 26.13
N PRO A 664 -20.17 -0.03 24.90
CA PRO A 664 -21.58 -0.18 24.55
C PRO A 664 -22.08 -1.64 24.58
N SER A 665 -21.20 -2.64 24.39
CA SER A 665 -21.58 -4.05 24.39
C SER A 665 -21.78 -4.60 25.80
N ASP A 666 -22.98 -5.12 26.07
CA ASP A 666 -23.31 -5.82 27.33
C ASP A 666 -22.42 -7.03 27.54
N PHE A 667 -22.11 -7.77 26.46
CA PHE A 667 -21.19 -8.91 26.50
C PHE A 667 -19.81 -8.49 27.01
N ARG A 668 -19.22 -7.42 26.46
CA ARG A 668 -17.88 -6.96 26.87
C ARG A 668 -17.85 -6.40 28.28
N ARG A 669 -18.91 -5.67 28.69
CA ARG A 669 -19.04 -5.22 30.09
C ARG A 669 -19.16 -6.40 31.04
N GLY A 670 -19.96 -7.41 30.72
CA GLY A 670 -20.07 -8.63 31.51
C GLY A 670 -18.74 -9.38 31.65
N LYS A 671 -17.91 -9.42 30.60
CA LYS A 671 -16.54 -9.97 30.68
C LYS A 671 -15.64 -9.16 31.62
N ALA A 672 -15.72 -7.84 31.57
CA ALA A 672 -14.97 -6.99 32.50
C ALA A 672 -15.41 -7.18 33.96
N GLU A 673 -16.72 -7.28 34.22
CA GLU A 673 -17.28 -7.55 35.54
C GLU A 673 -16.85 -8.91 36.09
N ALA A 674 -16.83 -9.94 35.24
CA ALA A 674 -16.32 -11.27 35.61
C ALA A 674 -14.84 -11.24 36.04
N MET A 675 -14.06 -10.29 35.52
CA MET A 675 -12.68 -10.05 35.93
C MET A 675 -12.54 -9.14 37.17
N GLY A 676 -13.66 -8.75 37.78
CA GLY A 676 -13.72 -7.89 38.96
C GLY A 676 -13.44 -6.42 38.66
N LEU A 677 -13.77 -5.94 37.46
CA LEU A 677 -13.71 -4.52 37.09
C LEU A 677 -15.11 -3.90 37.18
N THR A 678 -15.19 -2.61 37.53
CA THR A 678 -16.43 -1.85 37.46
C THR A 678 -16.72 -1.50 36.00
N ALA A 679 -17.76 -2.07 35.41
CA ALA A 679 -18.14 -1.79 34.02
C ALA A 679 -19.38 -0.89 33.91
N MET A 680 -19.36 0.06 32.99
CA MET A 680 -20.46 1.00 32.76
C MET A 680 -20.62 1.31 31.27
N THR A 681 -21.75 1.88 30.85
CA THR A 681 -21.83 2.51 29.53
C THR A 681 -20.99 3.80 29.52
N GLU A 682 -20.58 4.27 28.34
CA GLU A 682 -19.85 5.54 28.21
C GLU A 682 -20.63 6.71 28.84
N ASP A 683 -21.95 6.70 28.71
CA ASP A 683 -22.84 7.74 29.24
C ASP A 683 -22.93 7.72 30.77
N GLN A 684 -23.02 6.53 31.36
CA GLN A 684 -22.95 6.35 32.80
C GLN A 684 -21.60 6.77 33.35
N ALA A 685 -20.50 6.47 32.65
CA ALA A 685 -19.15 6.72 33.13
C ALA A 685 -18.82 8.22 33.23
N TRP A 686 -19.17 9.05 32.24
CA TRP A 686 -18.93 10.49 32.35
C TRP A 686 -19.82 11.12 33.43
N GLN A 687 -21.08 10.66 33.58
CA GLN A 687 -21.97 11.12 34.65
C GLN A 687 -21.42 10.73 36.02
N HIS A 688 -20.93 9.49 36.15
CA HIS A 688 -20.27 9.00 37.36
C HIS A 688 -19.04 9.85 37.71
N ALA A 689 -18.20 10.16 36.72
CA ALA A 689 -17.03 11.02 36.88
C ALA A 689 -17.42 12.43 37.37
N LYS A 690 -18.44 13.05 36.75
CA LYS A 690 -18.90 14.40 37.11
C LYS A 690 -19.61 14.43 38.46
N ALA A 691 -20.41 13.42 38.78
CA ALA A 691 -21.05 13.30 40.09
C ALA A 691 -19.98 13.24 41.20
N ARG A 692 -18.92 12.46 41.00
CA ARG A 692 -17.80 12.41 41.96
C ARG A 692 -17.05 13.72 42.06
N TRP A 693 -16.82 14.44 40.96
CA TRP A 693 -16.19 15.76 41.02
C TRP A 693 -16.95 16.75 41.93
N HIS A 694 -18.29 16.67 41.96
CA HIS A 694 -19.13 17.54 42.76
C HIS A 694 -19.39 17.04 44.19
N ASP A 695 -18.94 15.83 44.54
CA ASP A 695 -19.03 15.31 45.90
C ASP A 695 -17.82 15.80 46.73
N ALA A 696 -18.05 16.87 47.49
CA ALA A 696 -17.05 17.61 48.26
C ALA A 696 -16.33 16.79 49.35
N ALA A 697 -16.74 15.53 49.60
CA ALA A 697 -16.15 14.70 50.62
C ALA A 697 -14.78 14.10 50.23
N MET A 698 -14.58 13.60 48.99
CA MET A 698 -13.30 13.02 48.52
C MET A 698 -13.13 12.93 46.98
N GLY A 699 -14.08 13.40 46.17
CA GLY A 699 -14.08 13.06 44.75
C GLY A 699 -13.20 13.94 43.86
N ARG A 700 -12.38 13.32 42.99
CA ARG A 700 -11.47 14.02 42.06
C ARG A 700 -11.94 14.05 40.60
N GLY A 701 -13.16 13.60 40.31
CA GLY A 701 -13.58 13.33 38.92
C GLY A 701 -12.59 12.39 38.22
N ALA A 702 -12.61 12.33 36.88
CA ALA A 702 -11.58 11.61 36.13
C ALA A 702 -10.39 12.54 35.86
N ASP A 703 -9.25 12.21 36.46
CA ASP A 703 -7.95 12.85 36.23
C ASP A 703 -7.37 12.49 34.87
N LEU A 704 -7.52 11.21 34.52
CA LEU A 704 -6.99 10.56 33.34
C LEU A 704 -8.07 9.66 32.76
N VAL A 705 -8.21 9.69 31.43
CA VAL A 705 -9.05 8.75 30.70
C VAL A 705 -8.17 8.06 29.67
N PHE A 706 -8.12 6.73 29.71
CA PHE A 706 -7.51 5.93 28.64
C PHE A 706 -8.57 5.63 27.59
N GLN A 707 -8.33 6.04 26.35
CA GLN A 707 -9.24 5.81 25.23
C GLN A 707 -8.63 4.67 24.39
N THR A 708 -9.35 3.55 24.22
CA THR A 708 -8.90 2.39 23.42
C THR A 708 -9.83 1.98 22.27
N ARG A 709 -10.90 2.72 22.00
CA ARG A 709 -11.90 2.46 20.96
C ARG A 709 -11.73 3.40 19.77
N ALA A 710 -11.58 2.86 18.56
CA ALA A 710 -11.41 3.62 17.32
C ALA A 710 -12.69 4.36 16.85
N GLY A 711 -13.15 5.36 17.60
CA GLY A 711 -14.32 6.17 17.25
C GLY A 711 -14.29 7.56 17.87
N ALA A 712 -14.53 8.59 17.04
CA ALA A 712 -14.47 9.99 17.47
C ALA A 712 -15.49 10.36 18.57
N GLY A 713 -16.63 9.66 18.61
CA GLY A 713 -17.63 9.81 19.67
C GLY A 713 -17.09 9.41 21.05
N SER A 714 -16.37 8.28 21.12
CA SER A 714 -15.72 7.81 22.35
C SER A 714 -14.60 8.75 22.81
N LEU A 715 -13.86 9.36 21.88
CA LEU A 715 -12.89 10.41 22.20
C LEU A 715 -13.57 11.65 22.78
N HIS A 716 -14.69 12.07 22.21
CA HIS A 716 -15.46 13.19 22.74
C HIS A 716 -16.02 12.86 24.15
N THR A 717 -16.55 11.65 24.38
CA THR A 717 -16.97 11.22 25.72
C THR A 717 -15.80 11.18 26.71
N ALA A 718 -14.60 10.77 26.28
CA ALA A 718 -13.40 10.80 27.11
C ALA A 718 -13.09 12.22 27.61
N LEU A 719 -13.12 13.20 26.71
CA LEU A 719 -12.95 14.61 27.04
C LEU A 719 -14.03 15.11 28.00
N LYS A 720 -15.28 14.73 27.75
CA LYS A 720 -16.41 15.10 28.61
C LYS A 720 -16.29 14.53 30.02
N ALA A 721 -15.76 13.32 30.19
CA ALA A 721 -15.59 12.65 31.48
C ALA A 721 -14.51 13.28 32.38
N LEU A 722 -13.50 13.93 31.78
CA LEU A 722 -12.38 14.54 32.52
C LEU A 722 -12.82 15.68 33.44
N ARG A 723 -12.10 15.86 34.54
CA ARG A 723 -12.13 17.12 35.31
C ARG A 723 -11.34 18.22 34.57
N PRO A 724 -11.48 19.50 34.97
CA PRO A 724 -10.62 20.56 34.43
C PRO A 724 -9.13 20.25 34.50
N GLN A 725 -8.43 20.56 33.42
CA GLN A 725 -7.01 20.26 33.19
C GLN A 725 -6.64 18.77 33.21
N GLY A 726 -7.62 17.88 33.04
CA GLY A 726 -7.38 16.46 32.86
C GLY A 726 -6.83 16.11 31.47
N THR A 727 -6.37 14.88 31.33
CA THR A 727 -5.71 14.40 30.09
C THR A 727 -6.31 13.09 29.60
N VAL A 728 -6.63 13.02 28.30
CA VAL A 728 -6.93 11.76 27.61
C VAL A 728 -5.61 11.16 27.14
N ILE A 729 -5.33 9.91 27.52
CA ILE A 729 -4.30 9.09 26.90
C ILE A 729 -4.98 8.24 25.85
N ASP A 730 -4.74 8.56 24.58
CA ASP A 730 -5.43 7.96 23.45
C ASP A 730 -4.56 6.88 22.80
N LEU A 731 -5.00 5.62 22.93
CA LEU A 731 -4.39 4.42 22.34
C LEU A 731 -5.12 3.95 21.09
N ALA A 732 -6.22 4.60 20.70
CA ALA A 732 -7.04 4.16 19.58
C ALA A 732 -6.38 4.45 18.23
N PHE A 733 -6.55 3.51 17.29
CA PHE A 733 -6.19 3.69 15.88
C PHE A 733 -7.44 4.02 15.06
N TYR A 734 -7.62 5.30 14.74
CA TYR A 734 -8.78 5.77 13.98
C TYR A 734 -8.64 5.44 12.50
N GLN A 735 -9.72 4.96 11.90
CA GLN A 735 -9.81 4.61 10.48
C GLN A 735 -10.50 5.70 9.65
N ASP A 736 -11.21 6.61 10.32
CA ASP A 736 -11.97 7.71 9.73
C ASP A 736 -11.67 9.02 10.48
N GLY A 737 -12.20 10.12 9.96
CA GLY A 737 -12.09 11.45 10.57
C GLY A 737 -12.76 11.61 11.94
N ALA A 738 -12.67 12.82 12.48
CA ALA A 738 -13.13 13.16 13.83
C ALA A 738 -14.44 13.97 13.86
N GLN A 739 -15.44 13.61 13.04
CA GLN A 739 -16.64 14.45 12.83
C GLN A 739 -17.48 14.64 14.12
N ALA A 740 -17.44 13.68 15.04
CA ALA A 740 -18.13 13.75 16.33
C ALA A 740 -17.35 14.53 17.42
N LEU A 741 -16.09 14.90 17.16
CA LEU A 741 -15.22 15.56 18.12
C LEU A 741 -15.47 17.07 18.16
N ARG A 742 -15.99 17.56 19.28
CA ARG A 742 -16.32 18.99 19.47
C ARG A 742 -15.30 19.66 20.40
N LEU A 743 -14.25 20.23 19.81
CA LEU A 743 -13.17 20.87 20.58
C LEU A 743 -13.56 22.21 21.22
N GLY A 744 -14.64 22.86 20.74
CA GLY A 744 -15.16 24.10 21.33
C GLY A 744 -15.94 23.91 22.63
N GLU A 745 -16.25 22.67 23.02
CA GLU A 745 -17.03 22.35 24.22
C GLU A 745 -16.11 22.10 25.43
N GLU A 746 -16.17 20.93 26.08
CA GLU A 746 -15.42 20.65 27.30
C GLU A 746 -13.90 20.79 27.11
N PHE A 747 -13.37 20.49 25.93
CA PHE A 747 -11.94 20.63 25.66
C PHE A 747 -11.46 22.07 25.85
N HIS A 748 -12.10 23.02 25.18
CA HIS A 748 -11.77 24.44 25.29
C HIS A 748 -12.08 25.00 26.68
N HIS A 749 -13.28 24.73 27.20
CA HIS A 749 -13.75 25.33 28.44
C HIS A 749 -13.03 24.82 29.69
N ASN A 750 -12.55 23.57 29.67
CA ASN A 750 -11.90 22.96 30.82
C ASN A 750 -10.37 22.87 30.69
N GLY A 751 -9.80 23.36 29.58
CA GLY A 751 -8.36 23.33 29.33
C GLY A 751 -7.78 21.92 29.32
N LEU A 752 -8.44 21.00 28.61
CA LEU A 752 -8.08 19.58 28.60
C LEU A 752 -6.91 19.27 27.65
N ASN A 753 -6.27 18.12 27.86
CA ASN A 753 -5.19 17.64 26.99
C ASN A 753 -5.57 16.31 26.30
N ILE A 754 -5.01 16.08 25.12
CA ILE A 754 -5.03 14.78 24.42
C ILE A 754 -3.58 14.37 24.16
N ARG A 755 -3.22 13.16 24.57
CA ARG A 755 -1.90 12.56 24.33
C ARG A 755 -2.06 11.28 23.53
N CYS A 756 -1.54 11.26 22.31
CA CYS A 756 -1.45 10.04 21.53
C CYS A 756 -0.36 9.12 22.10
N ALA A 757 -0.75 7.91 22.51
CA ALA A 757 0.14 6.85 22.91
C ALA A 757 0.33 5.88 21.72
N GLN A 758 1.24 6.24 20.82
CA GLN A 758 1.49 5.48 19.59
C GLN A 758 2.17 4.14 19.90
N ILE A 759 1.68 3.07 19.28
CA ILE A 759 2.10 1.68 19.56
C ILE A 759 3.61 1.41 19.44
N ASN A 760 4.32 2.10 18.54
CA ASN A 760 5.74 1.87 18.25
C ASN A 760 6.68 2.88 18.92
N ARG A 761 6.16 3.82 19.71
CA ARG A 761 6.95 4.89 20.34
C ARG A 761 6.50 5.10 21.78
N VAL A 762 7.45 5.03 22.70
CA VAL A 762 7.25 5.44 24.09
C VAL A 762 7.36 6.97 24.22
N PRO A 763 7.01 7.56 25.37
CA PRO A 763 7.15 9.00 25.57
C PRO A 763 8.56 9.51 25.30
N ARG A 764 8.66 10.76 24.81
CA ARG A 764 9.95 11.39 24.47
C ARG A 764 10.89 11.36 25.66
N GLY A 765 12.13 10.91 25.44
CA GLY A 765 13.16 10.81 26.47
C GLY A 765 13.13 9.51 27.28
N LEU A 766 12.14 8.63 27.10
CA LEU A 766 12.05 7.36 27.84
C LEU A 766 12.51 6.14 27.05
N ALA A 767 12.77 6.25 25.74
CA ALA A 767 13.08 5.10 24.87
C ALA A 767 14.30 4.27 25.29
N THR A 768 15.31 4.89 25.90
CA THR A 768 16.51 4.18 26.40
C THR A 768 16.27 3.42 27.69
N LEU A 769 15.22 3.78 28.46
CA LEU A 769 14.87 3.16 29.73
C LEU A 769 13.70 2.19 29.58
N TRP A 770 12.82 2.43 28.62
CA TRP A 770 11.58 1.71 28.36
C TRP A 770 11.57 1.20 26.93
N ASP A 771 12.43 0.22 26.66
CA ASP A 771 12.43 -0.49 25.39
C ASP A 771 11.29 -1.52 25.31
N ARG A 772 11.12 -2.13 24.14
CA ARG A 772 10.08 -3.15 23.90
C ARG A 772 10.23 -4.35 24.83
N ARG A 773 11.46 -4.76 25.14
CA ARG A 773 11.74 -5.91 26.01
C ARG A 773 11.27 -5.64 27.44
N ARG A 774 11.52 -4.45 27.99
CA ARG A 774 11.06 -4.07 29.33
C ARG A 774 9.53 -4.03 29.41
N LEU A 775 8.85 -3.47 28.41
CA LEU A 775 7.38 -3.45 28.36
C LEU A 775 6.78 -4.88 28.25
N ALA A 776 7.46 -5.77 27.52
CA ALA A 776 7.07 -7.18 27.44
C ALA A 776 7.23 -7.90 28.79
N LEU A 777 8.29 -7.59 29.54
CA LEU A 777 8.49 -8.12 30.89
C LEU A 777 7.40 -7.65 31.87
N GLU A 778 6.97 -6.39 31.80
CA GLU A 778 5.82 -5.90 32.59
C GLU A 778 4.52 -6.63 32.23
N THR A 779 4.37 -7.04 30.97
CA THR A 779 3.25 -7.87 30.53
C THR A 779 3.32 -9.27 31.13
N LEU A 780 4.50 -9.90 31.18
CA LEU A 780 4.67 -11.18 31.87
C LEU A 780 4.28 -11.08 33.35
N GLU A 781 4.67 -10.01 34.04
CA GLU A 781 4.28 -9.79 35.43
C GLU A 781 2.76 -9.58 35.60
N LEU A 782 2.08 -8.98 34.62
CA LEU A 782 0.62 -8.94 34.60
C LEU A 782 0.03 -10.34 34.40
N LEU A 783 0.54 -11.12 33.45
CA LEU A 783 0.04 -12.46 33.15
C LEU A 783 0.27 -13.44 34.31
N LYS A 784 1.35 -13.31 35.07
CA LYS A 784 1.57 -14.09 36.31
C LYS A 784 0.50 -13.82 37.37
N ARG A 785 -0.01 -12.59 37.45
CA ARG A 785 -1.00 -12.18 38.44
C ARG A 785 -2.44 -12.47 38.01
N ASP A 786 -2.79 -12.07 36.79
CA ASP A 786 -4.17 -12.05 36.28
C ASP A 786 -4.40 -13.06 35.14
N GLY A 787 -3.42 -13.92 34.84
CA GLY A 787 -3.43 -14.82 33.69
C GLY A 787 -4.62 -15.77 33.62
N ALA A 788 -5.07 -16.31 34.77
CA ALA A 788 -6.25 -17.19 34.81
C ALA A 788 -7.52 -16.45 34.33
N ALA A 789 -7.77 -15.25 34.84
CA ALA A 789 -8.90 -14.43 34.43
C ALA A 789 -8.78 -13.97 32.97
N ILE A 790 -7.56 -13.62 32.52
CA ILE A 790 -7.31 -13.25 31.11
C ILE A 790 -7.60 -14.44 30.18
N ARG A 791 -7.14 -15.63 30.55
CA ARG A 791 -7.35 -16.87 29.78
C ARG A 791 -8.83 -17.23 29.64
N GLU A 792 -9.59 -17.05 30.70
CA GLU A 792 -11.00 -17.42 30.76
C GLU A 792 -11.92 -16.37 30.10
N HIS A 793 -11.61 -15.08 30.27
CA HIS A 793 -12.55 -14.02 29.91
C HIS A 793 -12.12 -13.16 28.71
N VAL A 794 -10.81 -13.03 28.44
CA VAL A 794 -10.31 -12.23 27.30
C VAL A 794 -10.14 -13.10 26.05
N VAL A 795 -9.63 -14.32 26.20
CA VAL A 795 -9.53 -15.30 25.10
C VAL A 795 -10.88 -15.96 24.91
N THR A 796 -11.64 -15.51 23.90
CA THR A 796 -12.99 -16.02 23.65
C THR A 796 -13.03 -17.13 22.62
N HIS A 797 -12.06 -17.18 21.70
CA HIS A 797 -11.98 -18.21 20.66
C HIS A 797 -10.56 -18.76 20.55
N VAL A 798 -10.45 -20.08 20.50
CA VAL A 798 -9.22 -20.81 20.15
C VAL A 798 -9.56 -21.71 18.97
N ILE A 799 -9.07 -21.36 17.80
CA ILE A 799 -9.46 -21.96 16.52
C ILE A 799 -8.24 -22.66 15.94
N PRO A 800 -8.32 -23.91 15.44
CA PRO A 800 -7.22 -24.48 14.67
C PRO A 800 -6.88 -23.56 13.49
N ILE A 801 -5.59 -23.32 13.23
CA ILE A 801 -5.18 -22.36 12.20
C ILE A 801 -5.78 -22.72 10.84
N ASP A 802 -5.92 -24.01 10.53
CA ASP A 802 -6.54 -24.52 9.30
C ASP A 802 -8.00 -24.08 9.10
N GLU A 803 -8.74 -23.83 10.18
CA GLU A 803 -10.11 -23.31 10.13
C GLU A 803 -10.16 -21.78 10.07
N GLY A 804 -9.01 -21.12 10.19
CA GLY A 804 -8.86 -19.66 10.26
C GLY A 804 -9.56 -18.91 9.12
N PRO A 805 -9.36 -19.26 7.84
CA PRO A 805 -10.05 -18.59 6.73
C PRO A 805 -11.58 -18.67 6.82
N GLY A 806 -12.12 -19.84 7.21
CA GLY A 806 -13.56 -20.05 7.39
C GLY A 806 -14.10 -19.22 8.54
N PHE A 807 -13.39 -19.22 9.68
CA PHE A 807 -13.77 -18.44 10.84
C PHE A 807 -13.71 -16.92 10.58
N LEU A 808 -12.69 -16.42 9.88
CA LEU A 808 -12.60 -15.00 9.55
C LEU A 808 -13.74 -14.54 8.62
N ARG A 809 -14.21 -15.41 7.72
CA ARG A 809 -15.39 -15.15 6.90
C ARG A 809 -16.66 -15.05 7.75
N ASP A 810 -16.87 -16.04 8.63
CA ASP A 810 -17.98 -16.07 9.58
C ASP A 810 -18.00 -14.83 10.51
N LEU A 811 -16.81 -14.38 10.93
CA LEU A 811 -16.63 -13.19 11.76
C LEU A 811 -17.23 -11.92 11.15
N ILE A 812 -17.23 -11.81 9.82
CA ILE A 812 -17.80 -10.66 9.10
C ILE A 812 -19.29 -10.84 8.84
N GLU A 813 -19.66 -12.04 8.39
CA GLU A 813 -21.01 -12.38 7.96
C GLU A 813 -21.96 -12.38 9.16
N ASN A 814 -21.60 -13.12 10.21
CA ASN A 814 -22.46 -13.36 11.36
C ASN A 814 -22.14 -12.50 12.58
N ARG A 815 -20.98 -11.81 12.57
CA ARG A 815 -20.54 -10.86 13.61
C ARG A 815 -20.74 -11.40 15.05
N PRO A 816 -20.23 -12.61 15.37
CA PRO A 816 -20.34 -13.16 16.71
C PRO A 816 -19.67 -12.23 17.74
N ASP A 817 -20.12 -12.28 18.98
CA ASP A 817 -19.47 -11.56 20.07
C ASP A 817 -18.09 -12.16 20.38
N PHE A 818 -17.06 -11.32 20.42
CA PHE A 818 -15.70 -11.75 20.73
C PHE A 818 -14.83 -10.65 21.36
N LEU A 819 -13.72 -11.08 21.98
CA LEU A 819 -12.65 -10.21 22.48
C LEU A 819 -11.32 -10.56 21.81
N GLN A 820 -10.68 -11.65 22.23
CA GLN A 820 -9.46 -12.15 21.60
C GLN A 820 -9.70 -13.50 20.92
N ILE A 821 -9.31 -13.57 19.65
CA ILE A 821 -9.26 -14.81 18.86
C ILE A 821 -7.80 -15.27 18.81
N VAL A 822 -7.58 -16.56 19.00
CA VAL A 822 -6.27 -17.21 18.93
C VAL A 822 -6.34 -18.35 17.93
N PHE A 823 -5.46 -18.34 16.94
CA PHE A 823 -5.24 -19.50 16.10
C PHE A 823 -4.21 -20.41 16.75
N LYS A 824 -4.57 -21.68 16.96
CA LYS A 824 -3.67 -22.73 17.42
C LYS A 824 -3.07 -23.41 16.20
N VAL A 825 -1.75 -23.48 16.16
CA VAL A 825 -1.02 -24.23 15.13
C VAL A 825 -0.72 -25.61 15.71
N ASP A 826 -1.21 -26.65 15.04
CA ASP A 826 -0.82 -28.00 15.42
C ASP A 826 0.60 -28.29 14.89
N PRO A 827 1.49 -28.85 15.73
CA PRO A 827 2.91 -29.02 15.43
C PRO A 827 3.20 -30.09 14.38
#